data_AF-A0A673ADL4-F1
#
_entry.id   AF-A0A673ADL4-F1
#
_cell.length_a   1.000
_cell.length_b   1.000
_cell.length_c   1.000
_cell.angle_alpha   90.00
_cell.angle_beta   90.00
_cell.angle_gamma   90.00
#
_symmetry.space_group_name_H-M   'P 1'
#
loop_
_entity.id
_entity.type
_entity.pdbx_description
1 polymer ?
#
loop_
_entity_poly.entity_id
_entity_poly.type
_entity_poly.pdbx_seq_one_letter_code
_entity_poly.pdbx_strand_id
1 'polypeptide(L)'
;MSKPLTDQEKRKQISVRGLAGVENVSDLKTNFNRHLHFTLVKDRNVATKRDYYFALANTVRDHLVGRWIRTQQHYYEKDPKKIVSGWQVEEADDWLRYGNPWEKARPEYMRPVHFYGRVEHTPEGVKWVDTQVVLALPYDTPVPGYRNNIVNTMRLWSAKAPCDFNLKDFNVGGYIQAVLDRNLAENISRVLYPNDNFFEGKELRLKQEYFVVAATLQDIIRRFKASKFGSTEYVRLDLSTLPDKVAIQLNDTHPALAIPELMRILVDVEKLTWEKSWDIVVRTCAYTNHTVLPEALERWPVDLFQNLLPRHLEIIYEINRRHLERIAKLYPGDHDRLRRMSLIEEGNVKKINMAHLCIVGSHAVNGVARIHSEIIKDTVFKDFYDVDPQKFQNKTNGITPRRWLVMCNPGLAEVIAERIGEDYIRDLDQLKKLLKFVNDDAFIRDVAKVKQENKMKFAAHLEDHYKVKINPNSMFDVQVKRIHEYKRQLLNCLHIITLYNRIKREPNKSWTPRTIMIGGKAAPGYHTAKMIIKLITSIGDIVNNDPVVGDRLKCVSLIIKRLDVCPTVIPAADLSEQISTAGTEASGTGNMKFMLNGALTIGTMDGANVEMAEEAGEENLFIFGMRVPDVEALDKKGYDAMSYYNRIPELKQAMDQISGGFFSPNQHDLFKDLVNMLMHHDRFKVFADYEAYIKCQEKVSALYKNPKEWTKMVIHNIAGCGKFSSDRTITQYAREIWGMEPSLEKIAAPDDIH
;
A
#
# COMPACT_ATOMS: atom_id res chain seq x y z
N MET A 1 -53.36 -12.07 -8.76
CA MET A 1 -52.58 -10.98 -8.12
C MET A 1 -53.30 -9.66 -8.37
N SER A 2 -53.34 -8.75 -7.39
CA SER A 2 -53.93 -7.41 -7.52
C SER A 2 -53.03 -6.47 -8.34
N LYS A 3 -53.63 -5.43 -8.95
CA LYS A 3 -52.88 -4.28 -9.48
C LYS A 3 -52.44 -3.38 -8.30
N PRO A 4 -51.23 -2.78 -8.32
CA PRO A 4 -50.83 -1.78 -7.33
C PRO A 4 -51.74 -0.55 -7.38
N LEU A 5 -52.07 0.02 -6.22
CA LEU A 5 -53.01 1.14 -6.11
C LEU A 5 -52.30 2.49 -5.95
N THR A 6 -51.03 2.50 -5.55
CA THR A 6 -50.24 3.72 -5.28
C THR A 6 -48.92 3.76 -6.04
N ASP A 7 -48.41 4.98 -6.30
CA ASP A 7 -47.09 5.16 -6.91
C ASP A 7 -45.94 4.73 -5.98
N GLN A 8 -46.17 4.66 -4.67
CA GLN A 8 -45.20 4.14 -3.70
C GLN A 8 -45.03 2.62 -3.84
N GLU A 9 -46.12 1.88 -4.10
CA GLU A 9 -46.06 0.46 -4.45
C GLU A 9 -45.46 0.23 -5.85
N LYS A 10 -45.77 1.09 -6.84
CA LYS A 10 -45.10 1.03 -8.16
C LYS A 10 -43.59 1.23 -8.01
N ARG A 11 -43.15 2.19 -7.20
CA ARG A 11 -41.71 2.40 -6.90
C ARG A 11 -41.07 1.20 -6.20
N LYS A 12 -41.81 0.46 -5.34
CA LYS A 12 -41.35 -0.85 -4.83
C LYS A 12 -41.24 -1.91 -5.96
N GLN A 13 -42.22 -2.01 -6.87
CA GLN A 13 -42.17 -2.98 -7.98
C GLN A 13 -41.14 -2.66 -9.08
N ILE A 14 -40.74 -1.39 -9.21
CA ILE A 14 -39.67 -0.94 -10.13
C ILE A 14 -38.27 -1.37 -9.63
N SER A 15 -38.16 -1.93 -8.42
CA SER A 15 -36.95 -2.62 -7.93
C SER A 15 -36.69 -3.95 -8.67
N VAL A 16 -36.37 -3.86 -9.96
CA VAL A 16 -35.76 -4.90 -10.80
C VAL A 16 -36.43 -6.29 -10.68
N ARG A 17 -37.60 -6.45 -11.32
CA ARG A 17 -38.27 -7.75 -11.56
C ARG A 17 -37.52 -8.62 -12.59
N GLY A 18 -36.28 -8.92 -12.27
CA GLY A 18 -35.26 -9.51 -13.13
C GLY A 18 -33.92 -9.40 -12.42
N LEU A 19 -33.90 -9.63 -11.10
CA LEU A 19 -32.68 -9.72 -10.33
C LEU A 19 -31.82 -10.80 -10.98
N ALA A 20 -30.57 -10.44 -11.25
CA ALA A 20 -29.55 -11.44 -11.50
C ALA A 20 -29.28 -12.13 -10.16
N GLY A 21 -30.04 -13.17 -9.85
CA GLY A 21 -29.62 -14.22 -8.93
C GLY A 21 -28.52 -15.05 -9.59
N VAL A 22 -27.58 -15.58 -8.80
CA VAL A 22 -26.77 -16.74 -9.26
C VAL A 22 -27.39 -17.99 -8.65
N GLU A 23 -28.66 -18.23 -8.98
CA GLU A 23 -29.35 -19.45 -8.56
C GLU A 23 -29.01 -20.62 -9.49
N ASN A 24 -28.67 -20.34 -10.75
CA ASN A 24 -28.20 -21.36 -11.69
C ASN A 24 -27.27 -20.78 -12.79
N VAL A 25 -26.68 -21.69 -13.57
CA VAL A 25 -25.72 -21.39 -14.65
C VAL A 25 -26.42 -20.83 -15.91
N SER A 26 -27.73 -21.01 -16.07
CA SER A 26 -28.52 -20.48 -17.20
C SER A 26 -28.62 -18.96 -17.13
N ASP A 27 -28.91 -18.40 -15.94
CA ASP A 27 -29.09 -16.95 -15.79
C ASP A 27 -27.79 -16.16 -16.00
N LEU A 28 -26.65 -16.73 -15.59
CA LEU A 28 -25.32 -16.22 -15.94
C LEU A 28 -25.08 -16.25 -17.46
N LYS A 29 -25.41 -17.36 -18.14
CA LYS A 29 -25.31 -17.46 -19.61
C LYS A 29 -26.22 -16.45 -20.31
N THR A 30 -27.45 -16.28 -19.85
CA THR A 30 -28.42 -15.35 -20.43
C THR A 30 -27.95 -13.90 -20.28
N ASN A 31 -27.51 -13.49 -19.09
CA ASN A 31 -27.00 -12.15 -18.85
C ASN A 31 -25.66 -11.88 -19.59
N PHE A 32 -24.78 -12.87 -19.69
CA PHE A 32 -23.55 -12.76 -20.49
C PHE A 32 -23.87 -12.49 -21.98
N ASN A 33 -24.80 -13.24 -22.57
CA ASN A 33 -25.21 -13.00 -23.96
C ASN A 33 -25.94 -11.65 -24.11
N ARG A 34 -26.76 -11.24 -23.13
CA ARG A 34 -27.39 -9.91 -23.07
C ARG A 34 -26.35 -8.79 -23.13
N HIS A 35 -25.28 -8.85 -22.33
CA HIS A 35 -24.24 -7.83 -22.36
C HIS A 35 -23.39 -7.87 -23.62
N LEU A 36 -23.05 -9.07 -24.14
CA LEU A 36 -22.32 -9.20 -25.39
C LEU A 36 -23.07 -8.51 -26.55
N HIS A 37 -24.37 -8.77 -26.64
CA HIS A 37 -25.21 -8.23 -27.71
C HIS A 37 -25.58 -6.75 -27.50
N PHE A 38 -26.17 -6.39 -26.35
CA PHE A 38 -26.76 -5.06 -26.13
C PHE A 38 -25.83 -4.05 -25.44
N THR A 39 -24.78 -4.48 -24.74
CA THR A 39 -23.81 -3.57 -24.08
C THR A 39 -22.54 -3.37 -24.91
N LEU A 40 -22.10 -4.40 -25.65
CA LEU A 40 -20.87 -4.34 -26.47
C LEU A 40 -21.13 -4.26 -27.97
N VAL A 41 -22.37 -4.45 -28.42
CA VAL A 41 -22.76 -4.46 -29.85
C VAL A 41 -21.96 -5.51 -30.63
N LYS A 42 -21.93 -6.75 -30.10
CA LYS A 42 -21.21 -7.89 -30.67
C LYS A 42 -22.12 -9.11 -30.86
N ASP A 43 -21.87 -9.84 -31.93
CA ASP A 43 -22.23 -11.25 -32.06
C ASP A 43 -21.01 -12.15 -31.75
N ARG A 44 -21.22 -13.48 -31.71
CA ARG A 44 -20.18 -14.46 -31.34
C ARG A 44 -19.09 -14.66 -32.41
N ASN A 45 -19.32 -14.25 -33.65
CA ASN A 45 -18.36 -14.37 -34.75
C ASN A 45 -17.31 -13.26 -34.70
N VAL A 46 -17.71 -12.05 -34.25
CA VAL A 46 -16.84 -10.86 -34.15
C VAL A 46 -16.38 -10.52 -32.72
N ALA A 47 -16.73 -11.36 -31.73
CA ALA A 47 -16.38 -11.17 -30.33
C ALA A 47 -14.99 -11.74 -29.99
N THR A 48 -14.12 -10.88 -29.47
CA THR A 48 -12.77 -11.22 -29.01
C THR A 48 -12.77 -11.67 -27.54
N LYS A 49 -11.63 -12.19 -27.07
CA LYS A 49 -11.39 -12.45 -25.63
C LYS A 49 -11.61 -11.22 -24.74
N ARG A 50 -11.44 -9.99 -25.26
CA ARG A 50 -11.74 -8.75 -24.52
C ARG A 50 -13.25 -8.52 -24.41
N ASP A 51 -14.00 -8.73 -25.50
CA ASP A 51 -15.46 -8.58 -25.49
C ASP A 51 -16.10 -9.58 -24.51
N TYR A 52 -15.63 -10.84 -24.51
CA TYR A 52 -16.04 -11.84 -23.53
C TYR A 52 -15.69 -11.45 -22.08
N TYR A 53 -14.52 -10.85 -21.84
CA TYR A 53 -14.19 -10.29 -20.51
C TYR A 53 -15.16 -9.18 -20.09
N PHE A 54 -15.46 -8.21 -20.96
CA PHE A 54 -16.38 -7.11 -20.62
C PHE A 54 -17.83 -7.60 -20.45
N ALA A 55 -18.28 -8.59 -21.22
CA ALA A 55 -19.60 -9.19 -21.04
C ALA A 55 -19.72 -9.90 -19.68
N LEU A 56 -18.68 -10.65 -19.27
CA LEU A 56 -18.61 -11.28 -17.95
C LEU A 56 -18.50 -10.25 -16.82
N ALA A 57 -17.67 -9.21 -16.98
CA ALA A 57 -17.48 -8.17 -15.97
C ALA A 57 -18.80 -7.40 -15.69
N ASN A 58 -19.55 -7.04 -16.74
CA ASN A 58 -20.87 -6.42 -16.58
C ASN A 58 -21.89 -7.39 -15.95
N THR A 59 -21.87 -8.67 -16.33
CA THR A 59 -22.72 -9.70 -15.69
C THR A 59 -22.45 -9.78 -14.19
N VAL A 60 -21.18 -9.92 -13.79
CA VAL A 60 -20.75 -9.97 -12.37
C VAL A 60 -21.10 -8.67 -11.63
N ARG A 61 -20.99 -7.53 -12.30
CA ARG A 61 -21.33 -6.20 -11.77
C ARG A 61 -22.82 -6.05 -11.47
N ASP A 62 -23.72 -6.56 -12.31
CA ASP A 62 -25.17 -6.47 -12.05
C ASP A 62 -25.54 -7.20 -10.74
N HIS A 63 -24.90 -8.34 -10.43
CA HIS A 63 -25.02 -9.03 -9.12
C HIS A 63 -24.46 -8.22 -7.93
N LEU A 64 -23.54 -7.27 -8.16
CA LEU A 64 -23.04 -6.34 -7.15
C LEU A 64 -23.96 -5.14 -6.97
N VAL A 65 -24.60 -4.62 -8.02
CA VAL A 65 -25.43 -3.39 -7.96
C VAL A 65 -26.59 -3.53 -6.98
N GLY A 66 -27.34 -4.64 -7.01
CA GLY A 66 -28.46 -4.87 -6.07
C GLY A 66 -28.04 -5.04 -4.60
N ARG A 67 -26.79 -5.45 -4.36
CA ARG A 67 -26.17 -5.49 -3.02
C ARG A 67 -25.61 -4.14 -2.61
N TRP A 68 -25.00 -3.41 -3.55
CA TRP A 68 -24.39 -2.09 -3.34
C TRP A 68 -25.44 -1.03 -3.03
N ILE A 69 -26.55 -0.96 -3.79
CA ILE A 69 -27.65 -0.04 -3.51
C ILE A 69 -28.19 -0.25 -2.08
N ARG A 70 -28.53 -1.50 -1.73
CA ARG A 70 -29.08 -1.80 -0.40
C ARG A 70 -28.05 -1.69 0.72
N THR A 71 -26.76 -1.92 0.45
CA THR A 71 -25.70 -1.61 1.42
C THR A 71 -25.57 -0.12 1.63
N GLN A 72 -25.55 0.71 0.57
CA GLN A 72 -25.55 2.17 0.71
C GLN A 72 -26.81 2.67 1.42
N GLN A 73 -27.98 2.08 1.17
CA GLN A 73 -29.23 2.41 1.87
C GLN A 73 -29.14 2.05 3.37
N HIS A 74 -28.71 0.81 3.68
CA HIS A 74 -28.36 0.36 5.04
C HIS A 74 -27.20 1.17 5.67
N TYR A 75 -26.51 2.00 4.89
CA TYR A 75 -25.40 2.85 5.31
C TYR A 75 -25.77 4.33 5.49
N TYR A 76 -26.84 4.81 4.87
CA TYR A 76 -27.58 5.95 5.44
C TYR A 76 -28.30 5.55 6.73
N GLU A 77 -28.39 4.25 6.98
CA GLU A 77 -28.58 3.68 8.31
C GLU A 77 -27.21 3.44 9.06
N LYS A 78 -25.99 3.23 8.40
CA LYS A 78 -24.56 2.93 8.90
C LYS A 78 -23.20 2.95 7.94
N ASP A 79 -22.58 4.02 7.36
CA ASP A 79 -21.55 4.03 6.19
C ASP A 79 -19.94 4.00 6.31
N PRO A 80 -19.14 3.12 5.60
CA PRO A 80 -17.63 3.25 5.37
C PRO A 80 -16.88 2.60 4.09
N LYS A 81 -15.52 2.82 3.89
CA LYS A 81 -14.36 2.01 3.21
C LYS A 81 -13.41 2.57 2.00
N LYS A 82 -12.28 1.89 1.47
CA LYS A 82 -11.03 2.30 0.57
C LYS A 82 -10.21 1.11 -0.23
N ILE A 83 -9.05 1.03 -1.04
CA ILE A 83 -8.13 1.67 -2.18
C ILE A 83 -6.82 0.78 -2.71
N VAL A 84 -6.02 0.98 -3.87
CA VAL A 84 -4.54 0.54 -4.34
C VAL A 84 -4.25 -0.14 -5.82
N SER A 85 -3.11 -0.33 -6.67
CA SER A 85 -1.70 0.19 -7.15
C SER A 85 -0.94 -0.59 -8.41
N GLY A 86 0.38 -0.42 -8.87
CA GLY A 86 1.13 -1.01 -10.14
C GLY A 86 2.75 -1.05 -10.38
N TRP A 87 3.42 -1.26 -11.61
CA TRP A 87 4.95 -1.24 -12.05
C TRP A 87 5.38 -0.07 -13.01
N GLN A 88 6.64 -0.01 -13.51
CA GLN A 88 7.22 1.21 -14.16
C GLN A 88 8.49 1.10 -15.08
N VAL A 89 8.31 1.00 -16.40
CA VAL A 89 8.84 2.09 -17.25
C VAL A 89 7.77 3.18 -17.21
N GLU A 90 8.10 4.47 -17.30
CA GLU A 90 7.11 5.55 -17.34
C GLU A 90 6.31 5.63 -18.67
N GLU A 91 5.90 4.48 -19.22
CA GLU A 91 4.71 4.39 -20.05
C GLU A 91 3.50 4.79 -19.18
N ALA A 92 2.62 5.67 -19.67
CA ALA A 92 1.36 5.92 -18.98
C ALA A 92 0.55 4.61 -18.95
N ASP A 93 0.26 4.09 -17.76
CA ASP A 93 -0.63 2.92 -17.61
C ASP A 93 -2.05 3.37 -17.93
N ASP A 94 -2.40 3.34 -19.22
CA ASP A 94 -3.71 3.69 -19.76
C ASP A 94 -4.72 2.57 -19.45
N TRP A 95 -4.92 2.31 -18.17
CA TRP A 95 -5.83 1.29 -17.64
C TRP A 95 -7.30 1.61 -17.94
N LEU A 96 -7.60 2.88 -18.24
CA LEU A 96 -8.91 3.38 -18.65
C LEU A 96 -9.14 3.37 -20.17
N ARG A 97 -8.13 3.03 -21.01
CA ARG A 97 -8.21 3.06 -22.48
C ARG A 97 -9.46 2.40 -23.09
N TYR A 98 -9.92 1.33 -22.45
CA TYR A 98 -11.03 0.49 -22.90
C TYR A 98 -12.27 0.65 -22.00
N GLY A 99 -12.28 1.66 -21.12
CA GLY A 99 -13.22 1.81 -20.02
C GLY A 99 -12.94 0.87 -18.85
N ASN A 100 -13.29 1.31 -17.64
CA ASN A 100 -13.35 0.48 -16.45
C ASN A 100 -14.81 0.08 -16.21
N PRO A 101 -15.20 -1.21 -16.24
CA PRO A 101 -16.60 -1.60 -16.02
C PRO A 101 -17.01 -1.46 -14.56
N TRP A 102 -16.07 -1.45 -13.61
CA TRP A 102 -16.36 -1.50 -12.17
C TRP A 102 -16.75 -0.15 -11.58
N GLU A 103 -16.34 0.96 -12.19
CA GLU A 103 -16.66 2.30 -11.70
C GLU A 103 -18.05 2.80 -12.12
N LYS A 104 -18.52 3.82 -11.40
CA LYS A 104 -19.64 4.66 -11.79
C LYS A 104 -19.26 6.12 -11.53
N ALA A 105 -19.10 6.90 -12.59
CA ALA A 105 -18.98 8.35 -12.51
C ALA A 105 -20.23 8.96 -11.82
N ARG A 106 -20.02 9.96 -10.98
CA ARG A 106 -21.04 10.65 -10.17
C ARG A 106 -21.02 12.17 -10.40
N PRO A 107 -21.30 12.67 -11.62
CA PRO A 107 -21.34 14.11 -11.89
C PRO A 107 -22.34 14.86 -10.98
N GLU A 108 -23.38 14.18 -10.48
CA GLU A 108 -24.33 14.71 -9.50
C GLU A 108 -23.70 15.13 -8.14
N TYR A 109 -22.46 14.70 -7.85
CA TYR A 109 -21.76 15.00 -6.60
C TYR A 109 -20.43 15.75 -6.80
N MET A 110 -20.26 16.45 -7.93
CA MET A 110 -19.06 17.24 -8.24
C MET A 110 -18.82 18.38 -7.22
N ARG A 111 -17.56 18.64 -6.83
CA ARG A 111 -17.20 19.67 -5.83
C ARG A 111 -16.15 20.66 -6.36
N PRO A 112 -16.23 21.96 -6.03
CA PRO A 112 -15.13 22.89 -6.29
C PRO A 112 -13.97 22.64 -5.31
N VAL A 113 -12.75 22.75 -5.81
CA VAL A 113 -11.50 22.80 -5.05
C VAL A 113 -10.79 24.09 -5.45
N HIS A 114 -10.28 24.81 -4.47
CA HIS A 114 -9.71 26.14 -4.62
C HIS A 114 -8.18 26.10 -4.48
N PHE A 115 -7.47 26.91 -5.25
CA PHE A 115 -6.01 27.07 -5.19
C PHE A 115 -5.61 28.53 -5.35
N TYR A 116 -4.42 28.89 -4.87
CA TYR A 116 -3.88 30.25 -4.94
C TYR A 116 -4.79 31.28 -4.26
N GLY A 117 -5.03 32.43 -4.90
CA GLY A 117 -5.81 33.52 -4.33
C GLY A 117 -5.12 34.21 -3.15
N ARG A 118 -5.91 34.88 -2.32
CA ARG A 118 -5.42 35.66 -1.17
C ARG A 118 -6.43 35.65 -0.02
N VAL A 119 -5.97 36.03 1.16
CA VAL A 119 -6.81 36.13 2.35
C VAL A 119 -7.27 37.58 2.56
N GLU A 120 -8.55 37.75 2.89
CA GLU A 120 -9.14 39.01 3.33
C GLU A 120 -9.64 38.88 4.77
N HIS A 121 -9.21 39.81 5.62
CA HIS A 121 -9.74 39.96 6.98
C HIS A 121 -10.84 41.02 6.95
N THR A 122 -12.08 40.60 7.15
CA THR A 122 -13.27 41.49 7.19
C THR A 122 -13.93 41.45 8.56
N PRO A 123 -14.79 42.42 8.93
CA PRO A 123 -15.51 42.39 10.20
C PRO A 123 -16.38 41.13 10.39
N GLU A 124 -16.85 40.53 9.29
CA GLU A 124 -17.62 39.26 9.27
C GLU A 124 -16.71 38.00 9.29
N GLY A 125 -15.43 38.18 9.58
CA GLY A 125 -14.40 37.14 9.66
C GLY A 125 -13.49 37.06 8.43
N VAL A 126 -12.75 35.96 8.35
CA VAL A 126 -11.75 35.73 7.29
C VAL A 126 -12.41 35.14 6.04
N LYS A 127 -11.98 35.58 4.86
CA LYS A 127 -12.42 35.11 3.55
C LYS A 127 -11.20 34.72 2.71
N TRP A 128 -11.28 33.63 1.95
CA TRP A 128 -10.28 33.23 0.96
C TRP A 128 -10.86 33.52 -0.43
N VAL A 129 -10.22 34.41 -1.18
CA VAL A 129 -10.76 35.03 -2.40
C VAL A 129 -9.75 34.95 -3.56
N ASP A 130 -10.21 35.29 -4.76
CA ASP A 130 -9.41 35.34 -6.00
C ASP A 130 -8.72 33.99 -6.36
N THR A 131 -9.32 32.88 -5.92
CA THR A 131 -8.79 31.52 -6.08
C THR A 131 -9.03 30.96 -7.48
N GLN A 132 -8.07 30.20 -8.02
CA GLN A 132 -8.32 29.30 -9.14
C GLN A 132 -9.22 28.14 -8.69
N VAL A 133 -10.23 27.78 -9.49
CA VAL A 133 -11.15 26.67 -9.19
C VAL A 133 -10.87 25.46 -10.09
N VAL A 134 -10.80 24.28 -9.47
CA VAL A 134 -10.77 22.97 -10.15
C VAL A 134 -11.95 22.15 -9.63
N LEU A 135 -12.66 21.46 -10.51
CA LEU A 135 -13.78 20.61 -10.15
C LEU A 135 -13.33 19.17 -9.88
N ALA A 136 -13.80 18.60 -8.77
CA ALA A 136 -13.58 17.22 -8.38
C ALA A 136 -14.82 16.37 -8.74
N LEU A 137 -14.70 15.55 -9.78
CA LEU A 137 -15.70 14.59 -10.23
C LEU A 137 -15.49 13.24 -9.50
N PRO A 138 -16.45 12.78 -8.66
CA PRO A 138 -16.32 11.50 -7.99
C PRO A 138 -16.62 10.32 -8.93
N TYR A 139 -15.86 9.24 -8.74
CA TYR A 139 -16.07 7.91 -9.32
C TYR A 139 -16.18 6.91 -8.18
N ASP A 140 -17.32 6.22 -8.11
CA ASP A 140 -17.56 5.17 -7.11
C ASP A 140 -17.20 3.79 -7.69
N THR A 141 -16.53 2.94 -6.91
CA THR A 141 -16.26 1.52 -7.21
C THR A 141 -16.76 0.64 -6.06
N PRO A 142 -17.51 -0.44 -6.32
CA PRO A 142 -18.01 -1.33 -5.27
C PRO A 142 -16.91 -2.19 -4.65
N VAL A 143 -16.93 -2.33 -3.32
CA VAL A 143 -15.97 -3.11 -2.53
C VAL A 143 -16.73 -4.18 -1.72
N PRO A 144 -16.89 -5.41 -2.25
CA PRO A 144 -17.68 -6.46 -1.62
C PRO A 144 -17.00 -7.11 -0.41
N GLY A 145 -17.80 -7.39 0.62
CA GLY A 145 -17.44 -8.25 1.76
C GLY A 145 -17.55 -9.74 1.43
N TYR A 146 -16.88 -10.59 2.21
CA TYR A 146 -16.85 -12.02 1.97
C TYR A 146 -18.12 -12.73 2.48
N ARG A 147 -18.95 -13.24 1.55
CA ARG A 147 -20.15 -14.06 1.83
C ARG A 147 -21.03 -13.47 2.96
N ASN A 148 -21.29 -12.16 2.91
CA ASN A 148 -22.16 -11.43 3.86
C ASN A 148 -23.10 -10.37 3.22
N ASN A 149 -23.18 -10.33 1.88
CA ASN A 149 -23.95 -9.39 1.05
C ASN A 149 -23.60 -7.89 1.18
N ILE A 150 -22.70 -7.51 2.08
CA ILE A 150 -22.26 -6.11 2.25
C ILE A 150 -21.38 -5.71 1.06
N VAL A 151 -21.69 -4.58 0.41
CA VAL A 151 -20.87 -3.99 -0.67
C VAL A 151 -20.67 -2.50 -0.40
N ASN A 152 -19.44 -2.14 -0.05
CA ASN A 152 -19.02 -0.79 0.31
C ASN A 152 -18.62 0.04 -0.93
N THR A 153 -18.23 1.30 -0.73
CA THR A 153 -17.80 2.21 -1.80
C THR A 153 -16.33 2.62 -1.63
N MET A 154 -15.50 2.42 -2.65
CA MET A 154 -14.29 3.22 -2.87
C MET A 154 -14.69 4.42 -3.71
N ARG A 155 -14.51 5.64 -3.19
CA ARG A 155 -14.68 6.89 -3.96
C ARG A 155 -13.31 7.42 -4.38
N LEU A 156 -13.14 7.67 -5.67
CA LEU A 156 -11.96 8.31 -6.26
C LEU A 156 -12.37 9.65 -6.89
N TRP A 157 -11.46 10.62 -6.92
CA TRP A 157 -11.73 11.95 -7.48
C TRP A 157 -10.91 12.18 -8.76
N SER A 158 -11.59 12.53 -9.85
CA SER A 158 -10.96 13.00 -11.09
C SER A 158 -11.03 14.53 -11.14
N ALA A 159 -9.91 15.17 -11.48
CA ALA A 159 -9.84 16.61 -11.67
C ALA A 159 -10.40 17.00 -13.04
N LYS A 160 -11.21 18.05 -13.07
CA LYS A 160 -11.80 18.66 -14.27
C LYS A 160 -11.69 20.17 -14.15
N ALA A 161 -11.44 20.86 -15.25
CA ALA A 161 -11.63 22.31 -15.26
C ALA A 161 -13.14 22.64 -15.17
N PRO A 162 -13.53 23.80 -14.64
CA PRO A 162 -14.89 24.30 -14.79
C PRO A 162 -15.24 24.50 -16.26
N CYS A 163 -16.53 24.41 -16.58
CA CYS A 163 -17.04 24.60 -17.95
C CYS A 163 -17.31 26.08 -18.27
N ASP A 164 -16.53 26.98 -17.69
CA ASP A 164 -16.63 28.43 -17.85
C ASP A 164 -16.03 28.82 -19.21
N PHE A 165 -16.78 28.52 -20.27
CA PHE A 165 -16.39 28.77 -21.65
C PHE A 165 -16.36 30.29 -21.92
N ASN A 166 -15.22 30.92 -21.64
CA ASN A 166 -15.07 32.35 -21.74
C ASN A 166 -15.02 32.80 -23.21
N LEU A 167 -16.21 33.02 -23.77
CA LEU A 167 -16.44 33.51 -25.13
C LEU A 167 -15.66 34.78 -25.47
N LYS A 168 -15.31 35.61 -24.46
CA LYS A 168 -14.46 36.79 -24.69
C LYS A 168 -13.05 36.38 -25.14
N ASP A 169 -12.37 35.54 -24.37
CA ASP A 169 -11.00 35.09 -24.65
C ASP A 169 -10.94 34.26 -25.94
N PHE A 170 -11.98 33.45 -26.19
CA PHE A 170 -12.14 32.71 -27.44
C PHE A 170 -12.23 33.65 -28.66
N ASN A 171 -13.02 34.72 -28.56
CA ASN A 171 -13.25 35.67 -29.66
C ASN A 171 -12.06 36.60 -29.96
N VAL A 172 -11.10 36.77 -29.03
CA VAL A 172 -9.80 37.42 -29.32
C VAL A 172 -8.69 36.44 -29.72
N GLY A 173 -9.04 35.18 -30.03
CA GLY A 173 -8.10 34.17 -30.53
C GLY A 173 -7.35 33.39 -29.46
N GLY A 174 -7.68 33.55 -28.18
CA GLY A 174 -7.07 32.85 -27.04
C GLY A 174 -7.41 31.36 -26.91
N TYR A 175 -7.92 30.73 -27.98
CA TYR A 175 -8.44 29.34 -27.96
C TYR A 175 -7.40 28.31 -27.51
N ILE A 176 -6.12 28.53 -27.82
CA ILE A 176 -5.01 27.68 -27.34
C ILE A 176 -4.93 27.72 -25.81
N GLN A 177 -4.97 28.91 -25.21
CA GLN A 177 -4.74 29.09 -23.77
C GLN A 177 -5.84 28.42 -22.95
N ALA A 178 -7.11 28.63 -23.30
CA ALA A 178 -8.24 27.98 -22.63
C ALA A 178 -8.17 26.43 -22.65
N VAL A 179 -7.57 25.84 -23.69
CA VAL A 179 -7.33 24.39 -23.77
C VAL A 179 -6.11 23.97 -22.94
N LEU A 180 -5.04 24.79 -22.88
CA LEU A 180 -3.89 24.56 -22.00
C LEU A 180 -4.29 24.62 -20.52
N ASP A 181 -5.03 25.63 -20.10
CA ASP A 181 -5.50 25.82 -18.72
C ASP A 181 -6.37 24.65 -18.27
N ARG A 182 -7.22 24.14 -19.17
CA ARG A 182 -7.99 22.91 -18.93
C ARG A 182 -7.10 21.71 -18.66
N ASN A 183 -6.01 21.54 -19.43
CA ASN A 183 -5.06 20.45 -19.22
C ASN A 183 -4.28 20.60 -17.91
N LEU A 184 -3.90 21.83 -17.52
CA LEU A 184 -3.26 22.13 -16.23
C LEU A 184 -4.14 21.71 -15.04
N ALA A 185 -5.45 21.99 -15.09
CA ALA A 185 -6.39 21.56 -14.07
C ALA A 185 -6.55 20.02 -14.01
N GLU A 186 -6.70 19.35 -15.16
CA GLU A 186 -6.84 17.89 -15.21
C GLU A 186 -5.56 17.15 -14.78
N ASN A 187 -4.38 17.77 -14.93
CA ASN A 187 -3.09 17.15 -14.64
C ASN A 187 -2.92 16.71 -13.18
N ILE A 188 -3.66 17.33 -12.24
CA ILE A 188 -3.72 16.90 -10.83
C ILE A 188 -4.05 15.40 -10.74
N SER A 189 -5.02 14.90 -11.50
CA SER A 189 -5.44 13.48 -11.47
C SER A 189 -4.76 12.59 -12.52
N ARG A 190 -3.70 13.05 -13.20
CA ARG A 190 -3.12 12.36 -14.37
C ARG A 190 -2.12 11.24 -14.02
N VAL A 191 -1.32 11.40 -12.96
CA VAL A 191 -0.26 10.44 -12.58
C VAL A 191 -0.09 10.31 -11.08
N LEU A 192 0.16 9.08 -10.60
CA LEU A 192 0.39 8.78 -9.18
C LEU A 192 1.86 9.05 -8.81
N TYR A 193 2.09 10.02 -7.91
CA TYR A 193 3.41 10.57 -7.56
C TYR A 193 4.18 11.13 -8.78
N PRO A 194 3.97 12.42 -9.14
CA PRO A 194 4.84 13.09 -10.11
C PRO A 194 6.28 13.16 -9.59
N ASN A 195 7.25 13.37 -10.50
CA ASN A 195 8.66 13.55 -10.12
C ASN A 195 8.85 14.89 -9.38
N ASP A 196 9.10 14.82 -8.08
CA ASP A 196 9.19 15.95 -7.16
C ASP A 196 10.63 16.49 -6.99
N ASN A 197 11.60 16.04 -7.80
CA ASN A 197 12.95 16.61 -7.81
C ASN A 197 12.99 18.10 -8.23
N PHE A 198 11.91 18.64 -8.83
CA PHE A 198 11.78 20.02 -9.30
C PHE A 198 10.56 20.72 -8.67
N PHE A 199 10.53 22.06 -8.68
CA PHE A 199 9.54 22.86 -7.95
C PHE A 199 8.10 22.59 -8.41
N GLU A 200 7.88 22.49 -9.72
CA GLU A 200 6.59 22.23 -10.36
C GLU A 200 6.06 20.83 -10.00
N GLY A 201 6.96 19.86 -9.80
CA GLY A 201 6.63 18.53 -9.31
C GLY A 201 6.18 18.54 -7.85
N LYS A 202 6.84 19.35 -7.00
CA LYS A 202 6.47 19.57 -5.59
C LYS A 202 5.12 20.29 -5.48
N GLU A 203 4.89 21.32 -6.28
CA GLU A 203 3.61 22.02 -6.33
C GLU A 203 2.49 21.10 -6.83
N LEU A 204 2.70 20.34 -7.91
CA LEU A 204 1.71 19.39 -8.40
C LEU A 204 1.41 18.29 -7.37
N ARG A 205 2.40 17.86 -6.59
CA ARG A 205 2.21 16.91 -5.50
C ARG A 205 1.36 17.50 -4.37
N LEU A 206 1.65 18.71 -3.91
CA LEU A 206 0.85 19.38 -2.89
C LEU A 206 -0.59 19.66 -3.37
N LYS A 207 -0.75 19.99 -4.67
CA LYS A 207 -2.08 20.09 -5.33
C LYS A 207 -2.85 18.77 -5.28
N GLN A 208 -2.20 17.62 -5.50
CA GLN A 208 -2.85 16.30 -5.40
C GLN A 208 -3.38 16.02 -3.98
N GLU A 209 -2.57 16.32 -2.97
CA GLU A 209 -2.92 16.08 -1.57
C GLU A 209 -4.10 16.96 -1.14
N TYR A 210 -4.01 18.27 -1.40
CA TYR A 210 -5.11 19.18 -1.10
C TYR A 210 -6.39 18.86 -1.88
N PHE A 211 -6.28 18.51 -3.16
CA PHE A 211 -7.44 18.17 -4.00
C PHE A 211 -8.24 16.98 -3.45
N VAL A 212 -7.55 15.91 -3.04
CA VAL A 212 -8.21 14.74 -2.42
C VAL A 212 -8.81 15.12 -1.07
N VAL A 213 -8.10 15.92 -0.26
CA VAL A 213 -8.58 16.38 1.06
C VAL A 213 -9.84 17.23 0.94
N ALA A 214 -9.81 18.32 0.18
CA ALA A 214 -10.88 19.32 0.10
C ALA A 214 -12.18 18.72 -0.47
N ALA A 215 -12.09 17.94 -1.54
CA ALA A 215 -13.25 17.27 -2.12
C ALA A 215 -13.84 16.22 -1.16
N THR A 216 -12.99 15.48 -0.44
CA THR A 216 -13.43 14.46 0.52
C THR A 216 -14.08 15.06 1.77
N LEU A 217 -13.52 16.12 2.34
CA LEU A 217 -14.11 16.80 3.51
C LEU A 217 -15.45 17.46 3.18
N GLN A 218 -15.58 18.11 2.03
CA GLN A 218 -16.88 18.62 1.56
C GLN A 218 -17.92 17.50 1.43
N ASP A 219 -17.56 16.34 0.89
CA ASP A 219 -18.51 15.22 0.77
C ASP A 219 -18.82 14.51 2.10
N ILE A 220 -17.89 14.51 3.05
CA ILE A 220 -18.11 14.05 4.44
C ILE A 220 -19.09 14.98 5.16
N ILE A 221 -18.84 16.29 5.17
CA ILE A 221 -19.70 17.27 5.87
C ILE A 221 -21.09 17.31 5.22
N ARG A 222 -21.17 17.21 3.89
CA ARG A 222 -22.45 17.03 3.17
C ARG A 222 -23.19 15.77 3.63
N ARG A 223 -22.54 14.60 3.73
CA ARG A 223 -23.16 13.35 4.20
C ARG A 223 -23.57 13.42 5.68
N PHE A 224 -22.83 14.14 6.51
CA PHE A 224 -23.19 14.38 7.91
C PHE A 224 -24.47 15.24 8.02
N LYS A 225 -24.53 16.37 7.29
CA LYS A 225 -25.68 17.28 7.29
C LYS A 225 -26.92 16.65 6.67
N ALA A 226 -26.79 16.06 5.49
CA ALA A 226 -27.87 15.40 4.75
C ALA A 226 -27.99 13.92 5.11
N SER A 227 -28.38 13.63 6.35
CA SER A 227 -28.41 12.27 6.92
C SER A 227 -29.57 11.37 6.44
N LYS A 228 -30.13 11.62 5.25
CA LYS A 228 -31.20 10.81 4.62
C LYS A 228 -30.83 10.51 3.17
N PHE A 229 -30.91 9.25 2.76
CA PHE A 229 -30.54 8.83 1.40
C PHE A 229 -31.38 9.56 0.35
N GLY A 230 -30.73 10.21 -0.62
CA GLY A 230 -31.38 10.93 -1.71
C GLY A 230 -31.99 12.29 -1.35
N SER A 231 -31.93 12.74 -0.09
CA SER A 231 -32.33 14.11 0.27
C SER A 231 -31.16 15.09 0.17
N THR A 232 -31.46 16.35 -0.16
CA THR A 232 -30.56 17.50 -0.06
C THR A 232 -30.82 18.35 1.19
N GLU A 233 -31.86 18.02 1.96
CA GLU A 233 -32.22 18.72 3.20
C GLU A 233 -31.15 18.51 4.29
N TYR A 234 -30.78 19.58 4.99
CA TYR A 234 -29.89 19.50 6.15
C TYR A 234 -30.70 19.13 7.39
N VAL A 235 -30.49 17.93 7.90
CA VAL A 235 -31.14 17.37 9.10
C VAL A 235 -30.26 17.54 10.33
N ARG A 236 -28.93 17.50 10.17
CA ARG A 236 -27.96 17.83 11.23
C ARG A 236 -27.34 19.19 10.94
N LEU A 237 -27.58 20.15 11.82
CA LEU A 237 -26.98 21.49 11.76
C LEU A 237 -25.90 21.70 12.82
N ASP A 238 -25.99 21.02 13.97
CA ASP A 238 -24.92 21.02 14.97
C ASP A 238 -23.78 20.09 14.56
N LEU A 239 -22.58 20.67 14.42
CA LEU A 239 -21.34 19.99 14.07
C LEU A 239 -20.56 19.50 15.30
N SER A 240 -21.01 19.80 16.53
CA SER A 240 -20.37 19.28 17.76
C SER A 240 -20.37 17.76 17.83
N THR A 241 -21.40 17.12 17.24
CA THR A 241 -21.57 15.66 17.15
C THR A 241 -20.92 15.04 15.90
N LEU A 242 -20.09 15.79 15.16
CA LEU A 242 -19.35 15.28 14.01
C LEU A 242 -18.41 14.11 14.39
N PRO A 243 -17.60 14.17 15.46
CA PRO A 243 -16.69 13.06 15.81
C PRO A 243 -17.46 11.77 16.16
N ASP A 244 -18.65 11.90 16.76
CA ASP A 244 -19.47 10.76 17.18
C ASP A 244 -20.11 10.02 15.98
N LYS A 245 -19.89 10.51 14.76
CA LYS A 245 -20.43 9.97 13.50
C LYS A 245 -19.40 9.88 12.38
N VAL A 246 -18.19 10.42 12.54
CA VAL A 246 -17.15 10.53 11.52
C VAL A 246 -15.79 10.29 12.15
N ALA A 247 -15.07 9.28 11.66
CA ALA A 247 -13.66 9.03 11.96
C ALA A 247 -12.82 9.15 10.67
N ILE A 248 -11.75 9.94 10.71
CA ILE A 248 -10.86 10.20 9.57
C ILE A 248 -9.47 9.63 9.88
N GLN A 249 -9.21 8.41 9.40
CA GLN A 249 -7.87 7.82 9.45
C GLN A 249 -6.98 8.42 8.34
N LEU A 250 -5.99 9.20 8.76
CA LEU A 250 -4.88 9.71 7.97
C LEU A 250 -3.86 8.57 7.78
N ASN A 251 -3.71 8.10 6.54
CA ASN A 251 -2.77 7.04 6.20
C ASN A 251 -1.46 7.66 5.72
N ASP A 252 -0.47 7.69 6.61
CA ASP A 252 0.74 8.49 6.49
C ASP A 252 0.45 10.01 6.46
N THR A 253 1.46 10.83 6.13
CA THR A 253 1.36 12.31 6.16
C THR A 253 0.66 12.94 4.95
N HIS A 254 0.56 12.24 3.82
CA HIS A 254 -0.04 12.78 2.59
C HIS A 254 -1.44 13.45 2.73
N PRO A 255 -2.39 12.96 3.57
CA PRO A 255 -3.67 13.62 3.79
C PRO A 255 -3.69 14.60 4.99
N ALA A 256 -2.54 14.96 5.57
CA ALA A 256 -2.43 15.79 6.78
C ALA A 256 -3.15 17.15 6.67
N LEU A 257 -3.27 17.69 5.45
CA LEU A 257 -4.04 18.89 5.14
C LEU A 257 -5.52 18.80 5.55
N ALA A 258 -6.06 17.61 5.84
CA ALA A 258 -7.40 17.45 6.40
C ALA A 258 -7.58 18.15 7.76
N ILE A 259 -6.51 18.30 8.55
CA ILE A 259 -6.53 19.01 9.83
C ILE A 259 -6.79 20.52 9.61
N PRO A 260 -5.95 21.27 8.86
CA PRO A 260 -6.20 22.69 8.61
C PRO A 260 -7.41 22.94 7.68
N GLU A 261 -7.75 22.05 6.75
CA GLU A 261 -8.97 22.23 5.92
C GLU A 261 -10.25 22.03 6.72
N LEU A 262 -10.31 21.05 7.64
CA LEU A 262 -11.48 20.91 8.52
C LEU A 262 -11.58 22.11 9.48
N MET A 263 -10.47 22.62 10.02
CA MET A 263 -10.45 23.90 10.74
C MET A 263 -10.98 25.05 9.89
N ARG A 264 -10.52 25.17 8.63
CA ARG A 264 -10.95 26.23 7.70
C ARG A 264 -12.46 26.18 7.45
N ILE A 265 -13.03 25.00 7.22
CA ILE A 265 -14.48 24.86 7.01
C ILE A 265 -15.24 25.23 8.30
N LEU A 266 -14.85 24.68 9.46
CA LEU A 266 -15.56 24.92 10.72
C LEU A 266 -15.50 26.39 11.17
N VAL A 267 -14.36 27.07 11.02
CA VAL A 267 -14.19 28.47 11.42
C VAL A 267 -14.68 29.46 10.35
N ASP A 268 -14.21 29.34 9.10
CA ASP A 268 -14.45 30.39 8.10
C ASP A 268 -15.83 30.30 7.46
N VAL A 269 -16.36 29.07 7.29
CA VAL A 269 -17.64 28.80 6.61
C VAL A 269 -18.77 28.58 7.61
N GLU A 270 -18.58 27.65 8.56
CA GLU A 270 -19.61 27.26 9.53
C GLU A 270 -19.66 28.17 10.78
N LYS A 271 -18.70 29.10 10.91
CA LYS A 271 -18.61 30.15 11.95
C LYS A 271 -18.54 29.64 13.39
N LEU A 272 -17.97 28.46 13.63
CA LEU A 272 -17.62 27.98 14.97
C LEU A 272 -16.42 28.76 15.53
N THR A 273 -16.31 28.84 16.86
CA THR A 273 -15.08 29.36 17.49
C THR A 273 -13.90 28.42 17.25
N TRP A 274 -12.69 28.94 17.36
CA TRP A 274 -11.47 28.15 17.16
C TRP A 274 -11.41 26.94 18.11
N GLU A 275 -11.75 27.15 19.38
CA GLU A 275 -11.66 26.15 20.45
C GLU A 275 -12.60 24.98 20.20
N LYS A 276 -13.85 25.27 19.80
CA LYS A 276 -14.84 24.24 19.42
C LYS A 276 -14.43 23.50 18.16
N SER A 277 -13.92 24.23 17.17
CA SER A 277 -13.45 23.64 15.90
C SER A 277 -12.27 22.70 16.13
N TRP A 278 -11.35 23.07 17.02
CA TRP A 278 -10.15 22.28 17.33
C TRP A 278 -10.47 20.99 18.10
N ASP A 279 -11.41 21.00 19.06
CA ASP A 279 -11.89 19.77 19.71
C ASP A 279 -12.48 18.79 18.69
N ILE A 280 -13.37 19.29 17.82
CA ILE A 280 -13.99 18.50 16.74
C ILE A 280 -12.91 17.90 15.82
N VAL A 281 -11.92 18.69 15.40
CA VAL A 281 -10.83 18.23 14.52
C VAL A 281 -9.99 17.13 15.18
N VAL A 282 -9.51 17.35 16.41
CA VAL A 282 -8.67 16.37 17.12
C VAL A 282 -9.43 15.07 17.37
N ARG A 283 -10.70 15.13 17.80
CA ARG A 283 -11.55 13.94 18.01
C ARG A 283 -11.92 13.23 16.70
N THR A 284 -12.01 13.94 15.57
CA THR A 284 -12.33 13.34 14.26
C THR A 284 -11.11 12.65 13.61
N CYS A 285 -9.90 13.18 13.81
CA CYS A 285 -8.68 12.75 13.11
C CYS A 285 -7.82 11.75 13.92
N ALA A 286 -7.33 10.72 13.22
CA ALA A 286 -6.35 9.76 13.75
C ALA A 286 -5.24 9.50 12.71
N TYR A 287 -3.99 9.37 13.15
CA TYR A 287 -2.81 9.29 12.28
C TYR A 287 -2.10 7.93 12.38
N THR A 288 -1.84 7.31 11.23
CA THR A 288 -0.96 6.13 11.11
C THR A 288 0.36 6.52 10.46
N ASN A 289 1.47 6.36 11.19
CA ASN A 289 2.82 6.52 10.65
C ASN A 289 3.32 5.21 10.03
N HIS A 290 3.97 5.29 8.86
CA HIS A 290 4.54 4.14 8.13
C HIS A 290 6.07 4.23 7.95
N THR A 291 6.76 5.19 8.57
CA THR A 291 8.20 5.42 8.36
C THR A 291 8.90 6.13 9.51
N VAL A 292 10.08 5.63 9.83
CA VAL A 292 11.08 6.24 10.74
C VAL A 292 12.21 6.95 9.99
N LEU A 293 12.32 6.77 8.67
CA LEU A 293 13.40 7.35 7.85
C LEU A 293 13.17 8.87 7.68
N PRO A 294 14.10 9.75 8.11
CA PRO A 294 13.90 11.20 8.07
C PRO A 294 13.65 11.76 6.66
N GLU A 295 14.23 11.14 5.62
CA GLU A 295 14.02 11.52 4.22
C GLU A 295 12.60 11.25 3.69
N ALA A 296 11.80 10.44 4.41
CA ALA A 296 10.44 10.08 4.04
C ALA A 296 9.37 10.80 4.89
N LEU A 297 9.76 11.70 5.79
CA LEU A 297 8.85 12.56 6.54
C LEU A 297 8.60 13.86 5.76
N GLU A 298 7.35 14.14 5.41
CA GLU A 298 7.00 15.27 4.54
C GLU A 298 7.25 16.63 5.23
N ARG A 299 8.10 17.45 4.58
CA ARG A 299 8.56 18.77 5.06
C ARG A 299 8.41 19.80 3.95
N TRP A 300 7.23 20.41 3.83
CA TRP A 300 6.89 21.32 2.73
C TRP A 300 7.46 22.74 2.96
N PRO A 301 8.05 23.40 1.96
CA PRO A 301 8.48 24.80 2.08
C PRO A 301 7.31 25.74 2.40
N VAL A 302 7.53 26.69 3.31
CA VAL A 302 6.52 27.69 3.68
C VAL A 302 6.07 28.54 2.49
N ASP A 303 7.00 28.94 1.62
CA ASP A 303 6.70 29.83 0.48
C ASP A 303 5.76 29.17 -0.54
N LEU A 304 5.86 27.84 -0.70
CA LEU A 304 4.96 27.04 -1.53
C LEU A 304 3.54 27.03 -0.94
N PHE A 305 3.42 26.91 0.38
CA PHE A 305 2.14 27.03 1.09
C PHE A 305 1.57 28.44 1.02
N GLN A 306 2.41 29.47 1.16
CA GLN A 306 1.99 30.88 1.07
C GLN A 306 1.43 31.23 -0.30
N ASN A 307 2.01 30.68 -1.38
CA ASN A 307 1.50 30.86 -2.73
C ASN A 307 0.23 30.02 -3.00
N LEU A 308 0.25 28.73 -2.68
CA LEU A 308 -0.80 27.79 -3.12
C LEU A 308 -2.03 27.73 -2.18
N LEU A 309 -1.82 27.84 -0.87
CA LEU A 309 -2.79 27.58 0.20
C LEU A 309 -2.66 28.62 1.34
N PRO A 310 -2.74 29.94 1.05
CA PRO A 310 -2.40 31.00 2.02
C PRO A 310 -3.22 30.92 3.32
N ARG A 311 -4.52 30.61 3.23
CA ARG A 311 -5.38 30.49 4.41
C ARG A 311 -5.01 29.30 5.31
N HIS A 312 -4.55 28.19 4.71
CA HIS A 312 -4.10 27.01 5.48
C HIS A 312 -2.79 27.28 6.20
N LEU A 313 -1.90 28.10 5.62
CA LEU A 313 -0.67 28.53 6.27
C LEU A 313 -0.94 29.33 7.55
N GLU A 314 -1.88 30.28 7.53
CA GLU A 314 -2.32 31.01 8.73
C GLU A 314 -2.86 30.07 9.82
N ILE A 315 -3.71 29.11 9.42
CA ILE A 315 -4.28 28.12 10.33
C ILE A 315 -3.18 27.23 10.92
N ILE A 316 -2.18 26.80 10.14
CA ILE A 316 -1.03 26.04 10.63
C ILE A 316 -0.17 26.87 11.60
N TYR A 317 0.04 28.16 11.35
CA TYR A 317 0.75 29.04 12.29
C TYR A 317 -0.02 29.22 13.62
N GLU A 318 -1.33 29.37 13.59
CA GLU A 318 -2.17 29.48 14.80
C GLU A 318 -2.24 28.16 15.59
N ILE A 319 -2.28 27.01 14.90
CA ILE A 319 -2.09 25.69 15.52
C ILE A 319 -0.71 25.62 16.21
N ASN A 320 0.36 26.02 15.52
CA ASN A 320 1.72 25.96 16.06
C ASN A 320 1.88 26.88 17.28
N ARG A 321 1.38 28.12 17.22
CA ARG A 321 1.42 29.07 18.34
C ARG A 321 0.76 28.49 19.59
N ARG A 322 -0.48 27.99 19.46
CA ARG A 322 -1.22 27.39 20.59
C ARG A 322 -0.59 26.08 21.09
N HIS A 323 0.03 25.30 20.20
CA HIS A 323 0.79 24.12 20.59
C HIS A 323 2.02 24.51 21.43
N LEU A 324 2.85 25.43 20.95
CA LEU A 324 4.04 25.87 21.68
C LEU A 324 3.70 26.60 22.98
N GLU A 325 2.59 27.34 23.05
CA GLU A 325 2.07 27.91 24.31
C GLU A 325 1.61 26.84 25.31
N ARG A 326 1.16 25.66 24.86
CA ARG A 326 0.91 24.50 25.74
C ARG A 326 2.24 23.90 26.22
N ILE A 327 3.19 23.65 25.31
CA ILE A 327 4.48 23.05 25.66
C ILE A 327 5.27 23.94 26.63
N ALA A 328 5.29 25.26 26.43
CA ALA A 328 5.98 26.21 27.30
C ALA A 328 5.41 26.27 28.73
N LYS A 329 4.12 25.94 28.91
CA LYS A 329 3.47 25.83 30.23
C LYS A 329 3.75 24.49 30.92
N LEU A 330 3.99 23.42 30.15
CA LEU A 330 4.31 22.08 30.66
C LEU A 330 5.82 21.93 30.96
N TYR A 331 6.69 22.57 30.18
CA TYR A 331 8.15 22.55 30.34
C TYR A 331 8.73 23.97 30.35
N PRO A 332 8.51 24.76 31.43
CA PRO A 332 9.04 26.12 31.52
C PRO A 332 10.57 26.14 31.39
N GLY A 333 11.07 26.90 30.41
CA GLY A 333 12.51 27.05 30.14
C GLY A 333 13.13 26.02 29.18
N ASP A 334 12.43 24.94 28.79
CA ASP A 334 12.93 23.99 27.78
C ASP A 334 12.75 24.55 26.35
N HIS A 335 13.53 25.58 26.04
CA HIS A 335 13.50 26.27 24.75
C HIS A 335 13.91 25.36 23.58
N ASP A 336 14.71 24.32 23.81
CA ASP A 336 15.07 23.38 22.74
C ASP A 336 13.93 22.40 22.46
N ARG A 337 13.18 21.92 23.46
CA ARG A 337 11.95 21.15 23.22
C ARG A 337 10.92 21.95 22.44
N LEU A 338 10.76 23.26 22.72
CA LEU A 338 9.91 24.14 21.90
C LEU A 338 10.37 24.14 20.42
N ARG A 339 11.69 24.21 20.17
CA ARG A 339 12.25 24.14 18.82
C ARG A 339 12.02 22.77 18.16
N ARG A 340 12.21 21.67 18.89
CA ARG A 340 12.06 20.28 18.39
C ARG A 340 10.60 19.90 18.13
N MET A 341 9.66 20.40 18.93
CA MET A 341 8.21 20.10 18.81
C MET A 341 7.44 21.03 17.85
N SER A 342 8.06 22.12 17.39
CA SER A 342 7.43 23.05 16.44
C SER A 342 6.96 22.34 15.16
N LEU A 343 5.77 22.71 14.67
CA LEU A 343 5.29 22.35 13.33
C LEU A 343 6.07 23.08 12.23
N ILE A 344 6.74 24.20 12.59
CA ILE A 344 7.53 25.03 11.69
C ILE A 344 9.01 24.82 11.99
N GLU A 345 9.74 24.31 10.99
CA GLU A 345 11.19 24.13 11.04
C GLU A 345 11.88 25.39 10.52
N GLU A 346 12.72 26.00 11.36
CA GLU A 346 13.55 27.15 11.02
C GLU A 346 14.85 26.73 10.30
N GLY A 347 15.33 27.57 9.38
CA GLY A 347 16.56 27.35 8.60
C GLY A 347 16.57 28.20 7.34
N ASN A 348 17.51 27.92 6.41
CA ASN A 348 17.68 28.69 5.16
C ASN A 348 16.40 28.79 4.31
N VAL A 349 15.52 27.78 4.40
CA VAL A 349 14.15 27.81 3.90
C VAL A 349 13.27 27.21 4.99
N LYS A 350 12.28 27.97 5.48
CA LYS A 350 11.34 27.50 6.50
C LYS A 350 10.48 26.37 5.95
N LYS A 351 10.19 25.35 6.76
CA LYS A 351 9.36 24.20 6.35
C LYS A 351 8.26 23.89 7.36
N ILE A 352 7.17 23.30 6.87
CA ILE A 352 6.09 22.75 7.68
C ILE A 352 6.32 21.24 7.80
N ASN A 353 6.48 20.74 9.03
CA ASN A 353 6.61 19.32 9.33
C ASN A 353 5.22 18.68 9.45
N MET A 354 4.84 17.88 8.45
CA MET A 354 3.49 17.33 8.36
C MET A 354 3.23 16.22 9.38
N ALA A 355 4.28 15.54 9.87
CA ALA A 355 4.15 14.55 10.93
C ALA A 355 3.82 15.22 12.27
N HIS A 356 4.46 16.33 12.60
CA HIS A 356 4.16 17.13 13.80
C HIS A 356 2.72 17.67 13.74
N LEU A 357 2.28 18.18 12.58
CA LEU A 357 0.89 18.59 12.35
C LEU A 357 -0.10 17.44 12.59
N CYS A 358 0.17 16.25 12.05
CA CYS A 358 -0.64 15.05 12.28
C CYS A 358 -0.73 14.66 13.76
N ILE A 359 0.38 14.65 14.49
CA ILE A 359 0.44 14.26 15.92
C ILE A 359 -0.32 15.27 16.80
N VAL A 360 -0.18 16.56 16.51
CA VAL A 360 -0.86 17.63 17.25
C VAL A 360 -2.37 17.65 16.96
N GLY A 361 -2.77 17.50 15.69
CA GLY A 361 -4.16 17.54 15.24
C GLY A 361 -4.95 16.22 15.26
N SER A 362 -4.43 15.16 15.89
CA SER A 362 -5.11 13.85 16.01
C SER A 362 -5.26 13.41 17.46
N HIS A 363 -6.32 12.68 17.81
CA HIS A 363 -6.49 12.07 19.14
C HIS A 363 -5.71 10.77 19.32
N ALA A 364 -5.35 10.09 18.22
CA ALA A 364 -4.57 8.86 18.23
C ALA A 364 -3.48 8.90 17.16
N VAL A 365 -2.33 8.32 17.49
CA VAL A 365 -1.15 8.16 16.65
C VAL A 365 -0.72 6.70 16.74
N ASN A 366 -0.58 5.99 15.61
CA ASN A 366 -0.20 4.59 15.64
C ASN A 366 0.95 4.20 14.71
N GLY A 367 1.80 3.31 15.19
CA GLY A 367 2.73 2.52 14.38
C GLY A 367 2.07 1.27 13.80
N VAL A 368 2.79 0.58 12.90
CA VAL A 368 2.26 -0.49 12.04
C VAL A 368 2.90 -1.88 12.25
N ALA A 369 3.78 -1.99 13.24
CA ALA A 369 4.29 -3.21 13.86
C ALA A 369 4.72 -2.87 15.30
N ARG A 370 4.87 -3.86 16.17
CA ARG A 370 5.27 -3.63 17.57
C ARG A 370 6.60 -2.88 17.67
N ILE A 371 7.67 -3.42 17.07
CA ILE A 371 9.01 -2.81 17.14
C ILE A 371 9.06 -1.38 16.60
N HIS A 372 8.35 -1.11 15.50
CA HIS A 372 8.23 0.24 14.93
C HIS A 372 7.48 1.20 15.87
N SER A 373 6.45 0.72 16.57
CA SER A 373 5.67 1.51 17.52
C SER A 373 6.49 1.89 18.77
N GLU A 374 7.45 1.05 19.18
CA GLU A 374 8.44 1.40 20.20
C GLU A 374 9.45 2.42 19.66
N ILE A 375 10.05 2.18 18.48
CA ILE A 375 11.04 3.09 17.87
C ILE A 375 10.49 4.53 17.74
N ILE A 376 9.24 4.72 17.29
CA ILE A 376 8.67 6.07 17.16
C ILE A 376 8.42 6.77 18.51
N LYS A 377 8.20 6.02 19.60
CA LYS A 377 8.07 6.57 20.96
C LYS A 377 9.42 6.89 21.59
N ASP A 378 10.42 6.04 21.36
CA ASP A 378 11.75 6.19 21.99
C ASP A 378 12.64 7.19 21.24
N THR A 379 12.40 7.38 19.93
CA THR A 379 13.23 8.23 19.06
C THR A 379 12.43 9.34 18.35
N VAL A 380 11.82 9.05 17.19
CA VAL A 380 11.35 10.05 16.21
C VAL A 380 10.34 11.05 16.80
N PHE A 381 9.42 10.59 17.64
CA PHE A 381 8.38 11.42 18.26
C PHE A 381 8.47 11.45 19.79
N LYS A 382 9.66 11.18 20.36
CA LYS A 382 9.85 11.07 21.81
C LYS A 382 9.35 12.31 22.58
N ASP A 383 9.65 13.51 22.10
CA ASP A 383 9.18 14.74 22.76
C ASP A 383 7.65 14.87 22.77
N PHE A 384 6.93 14.26 21.81
CA PHE A 384 5.47 14.20 21.80
C PHE A 384 4.92 13.07 22.68
N TYR A 385 5.62 11.93 22.75
CA TYR A 385 5.28 10.82 23.64
C TYR A 385 5.46 11.19 25.13
N ASP A 386 6.48 12.00 25.45
CA ASP A 386 6.68 12.60 26.79
C ASP A 386 5.47 13.43 27.26
N VAL A 387 4.69 13.98 26.32
CA VAL A 387 3.62 14.99 26.58
C VAL A 387 2.21 14.38 26.51
N ASP A 388 1.99 13.49 25.54
CA ASP A 388 0.70 12.87 25.27
C ASP A 388 0.86 11.34 25.08
N PRO A 389 1.41 10.59 26.07
CA PRO A 389 1.70 9.17 25.91
C PRO A 389 0.46 8.34 25.55
N GLN A 390 -0.71 8.75 26.02
CA GLN A 390 -2.01 8.12 25.75
C GLN A 390 -2.42 8.17 24.26
N LYS A 391 -1.82 9.04 23.44
CA LYS A 391 -2.08 9.06 21.98
C LYS A 391 -1.42 7.88 21.25
N PHE A 392 -0.32 7.35 21.76
CA PHE A 392 0.57 6.46 21.01
C PHE A 392 0.16 4.99 21.15
N GLN A 393 -0.18 4.36 20.03
CA GLN A 393 -0.64 2.98 19.95
C GLN A 393 0.16 2.15 18.93
N ASN A 394 0.05 0.82 19.01
CA ASN A 394 0.40 -0.07 17.90
C ASN A 394 -0.89 -0.54 17.18
N LYS A 395 -0.81 -0.73 15.85
CA LYS A 395 -1.77 -1.52 15.06
C LYS A 395 -1.01 -2.33 14.01
N THR A 396 -0.41 -3.45 14.43
CA THR A 396 0.34 -4.35 13.53
C THR A 396 -0.46 -4.64 12.26
N ASN A 397 0.17 -4.47 11.10
CA ASN A 397 -0.46 -4.70 9.80
C ASN A 397 -1.04 -6.13 9.66
N GLY A 398 -1.83 -6.31 8.60
CA GLY A 398 -2.40 -7.60 8.23
C GLY A 398 -2.84 -7.64 6.77
N ILE A 399 -3.12 -8.85 6.27
CA ILE A 399 -3.46 -9.14 4.88
C ILE A 399 -4.80 -9.88 4.80
N THR A 400 -5.55 -9.65 3.72
CA THR A 400 -6.86 -10.31 3.52
C THR A 400 -6.69 -11.73 2.97
N PRO A 401 -6.99 -12.81 3.73
CA PRO A 401 -6.80 -14.19 3.27
C PRO A 401 -7.66 -14.54 2.05
N ARG A 402 -8.75 -13.81 1.79
CA ARG A 402 -9.57 -13.98 0.57
C ARG A 402 -8.76 -13.74 -0.70
N ARG A 403 -7.91 -12.71 -0.74
CA ARG A 403 -7.05 -12.43 -1.92
C ARG A 403 -5.72 -13.19 -1.84
N TRP A 404 -5.14 -13.31 -0.65
CA TRP A 404 -3.78 -13.81 -0.44
C TRP A 404 -3.69 -15.27 0.03
N LEU A 405 -4.80 -16.01 0.00
CA LEU A 405 -4.83 -17.47 0.07
C LEU A 405 -5.88 -18.01 -0.90
N VAL A 406 -7.17 -17.77 -0.66
CA VAL A 406 -8.27 -18.40 -1.42
C VAL A 406 -8.25 -18.07 -2.92
N MET A 407 -8.02 -16.81 -3.30
CA MET A 407 -8.00 -16.39 -4.71
C MET A 407 -6.72 -16.77 -5.45
N CYS A 408 -5.54 -16.69 -4.80
CA CYS A 408 -4.26 -16.91 -5.46
C CYS A 408 -3.79 -18.37 -5.41
N ASN A 409 -4.15 -19.10 -4.35
CA ASN A 409 -3.68 -20.44 -4.04
C ASN A 409 -4.86 -21.35 -3.60
N PRO A 410 -5.85 -21.58 -4.49
CA PRO A 410 -7.03 -22.37 -4.15
C PRO A 410 -6.69 -23.81 -3.77
N GLY A 411 -5.62 -24.40 -4.30
CA GLY A 411 -5.17 -25.74 -3.91
C GLY A 411 -4.77 -25.83 -2.44
N LEU A 412 -4.07 -24.81 -1.90
CA LEU A 412 -3.73 -24.78 -0.47
C LEU A 412 -4.97 -24.49 0.37
N ALA A 413 -5.87 -23.64 -0.12
CA ALA A 413 -7.13 -23.33 0.55
C ALA A 413 -8.02 -24.59 0.71
N GLU A 414 -8.06 -25.46 -0.31
CA GLU A 414 -8.78 -26.74 -0.29
C GLU A 414 -8.14 -27.73 0.68
N VAL A 415 -6.82 -27.96 0.59
CA VAL A 415 -6.07 -28.87 1.49
C VAL A 415 -6.18 -28.46 2.97
N ILE A 416 -6.34 -27.16 3.26
CA ILE A 416 -6.68 -26.66 4.60
C ILE A 416 -8.15 -26.95 4.93
N ALA A 417 -9.09 -26.64 4.03
CA ALA A 417 -10.52 -26.84 4.25
C ALA A 417 -10.90 -28.31 4.49
N GLU A 418 -10.28 -29.27 3.79
CA GLU A 418 -10.46 -30.71 4.01
C GLU A 418 -10.09 -31.16 5.44
N ARG A 419 -9.23 -30.41 6.15
CA ARG A 419 -8.73 -30.79 7.49
C ARG A 419 -9.35 -29.97 8.62
N ILE A 420 -9.81 -28.73 8.36
CA ILE A 420 -10.32 -27.81 9.41
C ILE A 420 -11.62 -27.05 9.09
N GLY A 421 -12.24 -27.25 7.92
CA GLY A 421 -13.43 -26.53 7.44
C GLY A 421 -13.13 -25.18 6.78
N GLU A 422 -14.15 -24.49 6.24
CA GLU A 422 -13.98 -23.20 5.53
C GLU A 422 -13.86 -21.95 6.45
N ASP A 423 -14.19 -22.06 7.74
CA ASP A 423 -14.37 -20.87 8.61
C ASP A 423 -13.10 -20.02 8.79
N TYR A 424 -11.91 -20.61 8.61
CA TYR A 424 -10.64 -19.89 8.67
C TYR A 424 -10.53 -18.73 7.67
N ILE A 425 -11.34 -18.73 6.61
CA ILE A 425 -11.39 -17.65 5.61
C ILE A 425 -11.94 -16.35 6.21
N ARG A 426 -12.67 -16.44 7.34
CA ARG A 426 -13.13 -15.31 8.17
C ARG A 426 -12.34 -15.19 9.47
N ASP A 427 -11.91 -16.32 10.04
CA ASP A 427 -11.26 -16.43 11.35
C ASP A 427 -9.89 -17.14 11.23
N LEU A 428 -8.88 -16.38 10.81
CA LEU A 428 -7.59 -16.94 10.37
C LEU A 428 -6.78 -17.59 11.51
N ASP A 429 -7.09 -17.28 12.77
CA ASP A 429 -6.45 -17.92 13.93
C ASP A 429 -6.79 -19.41 14.04
N GLN A 430 -7.84 -19.88 13.36
CA GLN A 430 -8.12 -21.31 13.21
C GLN A 430 -7.02 -22.08 12.46
N LEU A 431 -6.12 -21.43 11.72
CA LEU A 431 -4.95 -22.10 11.14
C LEU A 431 -4.05 -22.77 12.19
N LYS A 432 -4.09 -22.33 13.46
CA LYS A 432 -3.37 -23.00 14.56
C LYS A 432 -3.84 -24.45 14.79
N LYS A 433 -5.03 -24.83 14.32
CA LYS A 433 -5.50 -26.23 14.28
C LYS A 433 -4.59 -27.15 13.43
N LEU A 434 -3.90 -26.61 12.42
CA LEU A 434 -3.06 -27.37 11.49
C LEU A 434 -1.83 -28.01 12.16
N LEU A 435 -1.38 -27.49 13.32
CA LEU A 435 -0.29 -28.08 14.10
C LEU A 435 -0.54 -29.54 14.48
N LYS A 436 -1.81 -29.97 14.58
CA LYS A 436 -2.19 -31.37 14.84
C LYS A 436 -1.79 -32.32 13.70
N PHE A 437 -1.62 -31.81 12.48
CA PHE A 437 -1.31 -32.58 11.27
C PHE A 437 0.16 -32.43 10.84
N VAL A 438 1.03 -31.78 11.64
CA VAL A 438 2.44 -31.55 11.26
C VAL A 438 3.26 -32.84 11.15
N ASN A 439 2.81 -33.95 11.73
CA ASN A 439 3.41 -35.28 11.56
C ASN A 439 2.54 -36.24 10.73
N ASP A 440 1.49 -35.74 10.07
CA ASP A 440 0.63 -36.52 9.18
C ASP A 440 1.26 -36.62 7.78
N ASP A 441 1.67 -37.82 7.37
CA ASP A 441 2.37 -38.06 6.10
C ASP A 441 1.47 -37.87 4.86
N ALA A 442 0.14 -37.84 4.99
CA ALA A 442 -0.73 -37.43 3.90
C ALA A 442 -0.74 -35.90 3.79
N PHE A 443 -0.99 -35.18 4.88
CA PHE A 443 -1.03 -33.71 4.88
C PHE A 443 0.30 -33.08 4.47
N ILE A 444 1.44 -33.62 4.92
CA ILE A 444 2.79 -33.21 4.46
C ILE A 444 2.90 -33.35 2.93
N ARG A 445 2.49 -34.49 2.38
CA ARG A 445 2.52 -34.77 0.94
C ARG A 445 1.58 -33.84 0.16
N ASP A 446 0.39 -33.56 0.68
CA ASP A 446 -0.61 -32.72 0.03
C ASP A 446 -0.14 -31.25 -0.04
N VAL A 447 0.42 -30.71 1.05
CA VAL A 447 1.02 -29.37 1.08
C VAL A 447 2.23 -29.27 0.13
N ALA A 448 3.11 -30.27 0.11
CA ALA A 448 4.25 -30.32 -0.81
C ALA A 448 3.81 -30.41 -2.29
N LYS A 449 2.78 -31.22 -2.59
CA LYS A 449 2.19 -31.33 -3.94
C LYS A 449 1.67 -29.99 -4.43
N VAL A 450 0.87 -29.29 -3.62
CA VAL A 450 0.32 -27.96 -3.97
C VAL A 450 1.44 -26.93 -4.22
N LYS A 451 2.53 -26.96 -3.44
CA LYS A 451 3.71 -26.11 -3.70
C LYS A 451 4.30 -26.41 -5.08
N GLN A 452 4.49 -27.68 -5.43
CA GLN A 452 5.06 -28.07 -6.72
C GLN A 452 4.13 -27.74 -7.90
N GLU A 453 2.81 -27.90 -7.76
CA GLU A 453 1.83 -27.49 -8.78
C GLU A 453 1.87 -25.98 -9.04
N ASN A 454 1.93 -25.16 -7.98
CA ASN A 454 2.11 -23.71 -8.11
C ASN A 454 3.45 -23.34 -8.78
N LYS A 455 4.54 -24.04 -8.46
CA LYS A 455 5.87 -23.84 -9.08
C LYS A 455 5.87 -24.17 -10.58
N MET A 456 5.30 -25.30 -10.97
CA MET A 456 5.16 -25.68 -12.39
C MET A 456 4.29 -24.66 -13.16
N LYS A 457 3.17 -24.22 -12.58
CA LYS A 457 2.29 -23.20 -13.16
C LYS A 457 3.00 -21.85 -13.33
N PHE A 458 3.84 -21.44 -12.37
CA PHE A 458 4.61 -20.20 -12.46
C PHE A 458 5.76 -20.29 -13.47
N ALA A 459 6.46 -21.44 -13.54
CA ALA A 459 7.49 -21.69 -14.55
C ALA A 459 6.92 -21.62 -15.97
N ALA A 460 5.77 -22.24 -16.22
CA ALA A 460 5.06 -22.14 -17.49
C ALA A 460 4.65 -20.69 -17.82
N HIS A 461 4.15 -19.93 -16.84
CA HIS A 461 3.80 -18.52 -17.02
C HIS A 461 5.02 -17.65 -17.40
N LEU A 462 6.22 -17.91 -16.85
CA LEU A 462 7.45 -17.23 -17.24
C LEU A 462 7.92 -17.62 -18.66
N GLU A 463 7.81 -18.89 -19.05
CA GLU A 463 8.16 -19.34 -20.40
C GLU A 463 7.15 -18.79 -21.45
N ASP A 464 5.86 -18.70 -21.10
CA ASP A 464 4.80 -18.15 -21.96
C ASP A 464 4.89 -16.63 -22.14
N HIS A 465 4.96 -15.86 -21.06
CA HIS A 465 4.84 -14.39 -21.10
C HIS A 465 6.18 -13.66 -21.20
N TYR A 466 7.26 -14.23 -20.66
CA TYR A 466 8.56 -13.58 -20.55
C TYR A 466 9.67 -14.31 -21.33
N LYS A 467 9.39 -15.50 -21.88
CA LYS A 467 10.35 -16.39 -22.57
C LYS A 467 11.55 -16.80 -21.69
N VAL A 468 11.37 -16.79 -20.36
CA VAL A 468 12.39 -17.22 -19.39
C VAL A 468 12.07 -18.62 -18.91
N LYS A 469 12.87 -19.61 -19.34
CA LYS A 469 12.75 -21.01 -18.89
C LYS A 469 13.53 -21.22 -17.59
N ILE A 470 12.88 -21.81 -16.59
CA ILE A 470 13.46 -22.11 -15.26
C ILE A 470 13.25 -23.58 -14.87
N ASN A 471 14.06 -24.11 -13.94
CA ASN A 471 13.89 -25.47 -13.43
C ASN A 471 12.87 -25.47 -12.25
N PRO A 472 11.68 -26.07 -12.39
CA PRO A 472 10.65 -26.08 -11.34
C PRO A 472 10.99 -26.96 -10.13
N ASN A 473 12.05 -27.77 -10.19
CA ASN A 473 12.54 -28.56 -9.06
C ASN A 473 13.56 -27.78 -8.19
N SER A 474 14.13 -26.69 -8.74
CA SER A 474 14.96 -25.76 -7.97
C SER A 474 14.16 -25.06 -6.86
N MET A 475 14.87 -24.59 -5.83
CA MET A 475 14.29 -23.70 -4.81
C MET A 475 13.93 -22.36 -5.44
N PHE A 476 12.68 -21.93 -5.28
CA PHE A 476 12.19 -20.63 -5.72
C PHE A 476 12.42 -19.61 -4.61
N ASP A 477 13.45 -18.80 -4.80
CA ASP A 477 14.00 -17.82 -3.85
C ASP A 477 13.55 -16.41 -4.30
N VAL A 478 12.77 -15.69 -3.49
CA VAL A 478 11.96 -14.56 -3.97
C VAL A 478 12.07 -13.29 -3.11
N GLN A 479 12.48 -12.19 -3.76
CA GLN A 479 12.57 -10.85 -3.19
C GLN A 479 11.74 -9.82 -4.00
N VAL A 480 10.40 -9.85 -3.86
CA VAL A 480 9.49 -8.91 -4.55
C VAL A 480 9.00 -7.77 -3.65
N LYS A 481 9.51 -6.55 -3.85
CA LYS A 481 9.22 -5.33 -3.06
C LYS A 481 9.36 -4.06 -3.91
N ARG A 482 9.16 -2.85 -3.36
CA ARG A 482 9.77 -1.64 -3.94
C ARG A 482 11.31 -1.79 -3.89
N ILE A 483 12.03 -1.34 -4.91
CA ILE A 483 13.49 -1.31 -4.91
C ILE A 483 13.95 -0.08 -4.12
N HIS A 484 14.80 -0.29 -3.10
CA HIS A 484 15.29 0.75 -2.21
C HIS A 484 16.52 0.22 -1.45
N GLU A 485 17.54 1.06 -1.24
CA GLU A 485 18.77 0.66 -0.54
C GLU A 485 18.52 -0.03 0.82
N TYR A 486 17.63 0.49 1.67
CA TYR A 486 17.32 -0.12 2.99
C TYR A 486 16.67 -1.51 2.90
N LYS A 487 16.05 -1.85 1.76
CA LYS A 487 15.46 -3.18 1.50
C LYS A 487 16.49 -4.18 0.96
N ARG A 488 17.72 -3.73 0.78
CA ARG A 488 18.96 -4.48 0.53
C ARG A 488 18.84 -5.55 -0.56
N GLN A 489 18.25 -5.21 -1.71
CA GLN A 489 18.41 -6.03 -2.92
C GLN A 489 19.90 -6.23 -3.29
N LEU A 490 20.77 -5.25 -2.96
CA LEU A 490 22.23 -5.37 -3.11
C LEU A 490 22.84 -6.51 -2.27
N LEU A 491 22.34 -6.76 -1.05
CA LEU A 491 22.81 -7.87 -0.22
C LEU A 491 22.50 -9.23 -0.88
N ASN A 492 21.33 -9.36 -1.53
CA ASN A 492 21.00 -10.55 -2.31
C ASN A 492 21.82 -10.64 -3.62
N CYS A 493 22.08 -9.52 -4.31
CA CYS A 493 23.03 -9.51 -5.44
C CYS A 493 24.40 -10.08 -5.06
N LEU A 494 24.96 -9.68 -3.91
CA LEU A 494 26.23 -10.22 -3.41
C LEU A 494 26.15 -11.73 -3.11
N HIS A 495 25.01 -12.22 -2.60
CA HIS A 495 24.76 -13.65 -2.43
C HIS A 495 24.68 -14.42 -3.75
N ILE A 496 23.98 -13.90 -4.77
CA ILE A 496 23.92 -14.50 -6.12
C ILE A 496 25.34 -14.61 -6.70
N ILE A 497 26.15 -13.55 -6.60
CA ILE A 497 27.54 -13.53 -7.08
C ILE A 497 28.41 -14.52 -6.28
N THR A 498 28.20 -14.63 -4.97
CA THR A 498 28.91 -15.58 -4.11
C THR A 498 28.59 -17.03 -4.48
N LEU A 499 27.31 -17.38 -4.72
CA LEU A 499 26.92 -18.70 -5.22
C LEU A 499 27.52 -18.98 -6.61
N TYR A 500 27.46 -18.02 -7.53
CA TYR A 500 28.06 -18.15 -8.86
C TYR A 500 29.56 -18.44 -8.78
N ASN A 501 30.32 -17.64 -8.04
CA ASN A 501 31.77 -17.83 -7.86
C ASN A 501 32.10 -19.19 -7.22
N ARG A 502 31.33 -19.63 -6.23
CA ARG A 502 31.48 -20.95 -5.59
C ARG A 502 31.18 -22.10 -6.57
N ILE A 503 30.14 -21.98 -7.39
CA ILE A 503 29.82 -22.97 -8.45
C ILE A 503 30.93 -23.02 -9.51
N LYS A 504 31.48 -21.89 -9.94
CA LYS A 504 32.61 -21.85 -10.89
C LYS A 504 33.90 -22.42 -10.28
N ARG A 505 34.12 -22.28 -8.97
CA ARG A 505 35.27 -22.84 -8.22
C ARG A 505 35.17 -24.34 -7.99
N GLU A 506 33.96 -24.86 -7.73
CA GLU A 506 33.71 -26.30 -7.49
C GLU A 506 32.62 -26.82 -8.45
N PRO A 507 32.88 -26.90 -9.77
CA PRO A 507 31.85 -27.15 -10.77
C PRO A 507 31.24 -28.56 -10.70
N ASN A 508 31.92 -29.53 -10.10
CA ASN A 508 31.47 -30.93 -9.99
C ASN A 508 30.74 -31.24 -8.67
N LYS A 509 30.51 -30.23 -7.81
CA LYS A 509 29.91 -30.38 -6.47
C LYS A 509 28.38 -30.41 -6.52
N SER A 510 27.77 -31.15 -5.58
CA SER A 510 26.31 -31.27 -5.43
C SER A 510 25.68 -30.03 -4.76
N TRP A 511 25.57 -28.96 -5.54
CA TRP A 511 24.86 -27.73 -5.18
C TRP A 511 23.34 -27.93 -5.14
N THR A 512 22.65 -27.30 -4.17
CA THR A 512 21.18 -27.23 -4.15
C THR A 512 20.72 -26.25 -5.24
N PRO A 513 19.95 -26.67 -6.26
CA PRO A 513 19.58 -25.76 -7.35
C PRO A 513 18.67 -24.62 -6.88
N ARG A 514 18.93 -23.38 -7.34
CA ARG A 514 18.09 -22.19 -7.04
C ARG A 514 17.66 -21.43 -8.31
N THR A 515 16.41 -20.99 -8.31
CA THR A 515 15.93 -19.90 -9.18
C THR A 515 15.66 -18.69 -8.28
N ILE A 516 16.57 -17.71 -8.31
CA ILE A 516 16.51 -16.48 -7.50
C ILE A 516 15.78 -15.40 -8.31
N MET A 517 14.77 -14.79 -7.72
CA MET A 517 13.79 -13.92 -8.37
C MET A 517 13.64 -12.61 -7.60
N ILE A 518 14.21 -11.53 -8.14
CA ILE A 518 14.13 -10.19 -7.54
C ILE A 518 13.21 -9.33 -8.41
N GLY A 519 12.29 -8.60 -7.79
CA GLY A 519 11.32 -7.80 -8.54
C GLY A 519 10.80 -6.57 -7.81
N GLY A 520 10.48 -5.51 -8.56
CA GLY A 520 10.06 -4.25 -7.95
C GLY A 520 10.12 -3.00 -8.83
N LYS A 521 9.35 -1.97 -8.45
CA LYS A 521 9.52 -0.60 -8.96
C LYS A 521 10.69 0.11 -8.25
N ALA A 522 11.47 0.89 -9.00
CA ALA A 522 12.11 2.09 -8.48
C ALA A 522 11.15 3.30 -8.60
N ALA A 523 11.42 4.40 -7.88
CA ALA A 523 10.72 5.68 -8.10
C ALA A 523 11.31 6.42 -9.32
N PRO A 524 10.59 7.37 -9.96
CA PRO A 524 11.04 7.99 -11.21
C PRO A 524 12.43 8.64 -11.12
N GLY A 525 12.65 9.46 -10.10
CA GLY A 525 13.91 10.19 -9.86
C GLY A 525 14.95 9.44 -9.01
N TYR A 526 14.67 8.22 -8.54
CA TYR A 526 15.57 7.51 -7.63
C TYR A 526 16.64 6.71 -8.41
N HIS A 527 17.74 7.42 -8.74
CA HIS A 527 18.84 6.89 -9.53
C HIS A 527 19.41 5.57 -8.98
N THR A 528 19.80 5.52 -7.69
CA THR A 528 20.39 4.31 -7.07
C THR A 528 19.48 3.08 -7.23
N ALA A 529 18.17 3.23 -7.03
CA ALA A 529 17.22 2.14 -7.21
C ALA A 529 17.07 1.69 -8.69
N LYS A 530 17.17 2.61 -9.66
CA LYS A 530 17.23 2.24 -11.09
C LYS A 530 18.56 1.52 -11.43
N MET A 531 19.68 1.93 -10.84
CA MET A 531 20.97 1.23 -10.99
C MET A 531 20.98 -0.16 -10.35
N ILE A 532 20.32 -0.35 -9.20
CA ILE A 532 20.12 -1.67 -8.58
C ILE A 532 19.35 -2.61 -9.53
N ILE A 533 18.29 -2.13 -10.19
CA ILE A 533 17.56 -2.92 -11.22
C ILE A 533 18.50 -3.32 -12.36
N LYS A 534 19.36 -2.41 -12.85
CA LYS A 534 20.32 -2.75 -13.92
C LYS A 534 21.37 -3.76 -13.47
N LEU A 535 21.85 -3.68 -12.22
CA LEU A 535 22.80 -4.66 -11.68
C LEU A 535 22.17 -6.05 -11.59
N ILE A 536 20.91 -6.16 -11.12
CA ILE A 536 20.17 -7.43 -11.09
C ILE A 536 20.08 -8.05 -12.49
N THR A 537 19.71 -7.27 -13.52
CA THR A 537 19.65 -7.80 -14.89
C THR A 537 21.03 -8.20 -15.42
N SER A 538 22.05 -7.37 -15.22
CA SER A 538 23.45 -7.68 -15.60
C SER A 538 24.01 -8.95 -14.94
N ILE A 539 23.67 -9.22 -13.68
CA ILE A 539 24.03 -10.49 -13.01
C ILE A 539 23.26 -11.65 -13.68
N GLY A 540 21.98 -11.48 -13.98
CA GLY A 540 21.18 -12.45 -14.73
C GLY A 540 21.75 -12.76 -16.12
N ASP A 541 22.17 -11.74 -16.87
CA ASP A 541 22.72 -11.88 -18.22
C ASP A 541 23.97 -12.77 -18.24
N ILE A 542 24.82 -12.71 -17.20
CA ILE A 542 25.98 -13.59 -17.05
C ILE A 542 25.57 -14.98 -16.50
N VAL A 543 24.91 -15.01 -15.34
CA VAL A 543 24.60 -16.26 -14.61
C VAL A 543 23.71 -17.20 -15.42
N ASN A 544 22.72 -16.67 -16.14
CA ASN A 544 21.76 -17.50 -16.87
C ASN A 544 22.36 -18.16 -18.13
N ASN A 545 23.42 -17.58 -18.70
CA ASN A 545 24.03 -18.01 -19.95
C ASN A 545 25.35 -18.81 -19.76
N ASP A 546 25.85 -18.94 -18.53
CA ASP A 546 27.07 -19.70 -18.25
C ASP A 546 26.81 -21.23 -18.34
N PRO A 547 27.46 -21.95 -19.28
CA PRO A 547 27.21 -23.38 -19.48
C PRO A 547 27.77 -24.26 -18.36
N VAL A 548 28.72 -23.75 -17.54
CA VAL A 548 29.23 -24.47 -16.36
C VAL A 548 28.24 -24.39 -15.20
N VAL A 549 27.49 -23.28 -15.09
CA VAL A 549 26.41 -23.14 -14.10
C VAL A 549 25.23 -24.05 -14.45
N GLY A 550 24.81 -24.04 -15.72
CA GLY A 550 23.70 -24.84 -16.22
C GLY A 550 22.36 -24.37 -15.67
N ASP A 551 21.58 -25.27 -15.07
CA ASP A 551 20.30 -25.00 -14.42
C ASP A 551 20.39 -24.83 -12.89
N ARG A 552 21.59 -24.97 -12.32
CA ARG A 552 21.83 -25.00 -10.87
C ARG A 552 21.67 -23.64 -10.19
N LEU A 553 21.85 -22.56 -10.95
CA LEU A 553 21.56 -21.20 -10.51
C LEU A 553 20.97 -20.43 -11.68
N LYS A 554 19.79 -19.83 -11.48
CA LYS A 554 19.22 -18.81 -12.37
C LYS A 554 18.89 -17.56 -11.57
N CYS A 555 19.08 -16.39 -12.19
CA CYS A 555 18.74 -15.08 -11.63
C CYS A 555 17.74 -14.39 -12.57
N VAL A 556 16.53 -14.10 -12.08
CA VAL A 556 15.43 -13.58 -12.90
C VAL A 556 14.92 -12.26 -12.33
N SER A 557 14.83 -11.24 -13.18
CA SER A 557 14.27 -9.93 -12.84
C SER A 557 12.78 -9.87 -13.20
N LEU A 558 11.92 -9.54 -12.23
CA LEU A 558 10.46 -9.43 -12.40
C LEU A 558 10.00 -7.94 -12.27
N ILE A 559 9.60 -7.21 -13.34
CA ILE A 559 8.97 -5.79 -13.29
C ILE A 559 7.48 -6.29 -13.39
N ILE A 560 6.82 -6.07 -12.27
CA ILE A 560 5.52 -6.54 -11.86
C ILE A 560 4.48 -5.73 -12.65
N LYS A 561 4.37 -5.94 -13.99
CA LYS A 561 3.79 -4.94 -14.93
C LYS A 561 2.44 -4.38 -14.48
N ARG A 562 1.62 -5.19 -13.79
CA ARG A 562 0.62 -4.72 -12.84
C ARG A 562 0.74 -5.51 -11.53
N LEU A 563 -0.22 -5.36 -10.61
CA LEU A 563 -0.30 -6.24 -9.43
C LEU A 563 -0.63 -7.72 -9.78
N ASP A 564 -0.54 -8.12 -11.05
CA ASP A 564 -0.87 -9.44 -11.59
C ASP A 564 0.21 -10.51 -11.33
N VAL A 565 1.49 -10.13 -11.33
CA VAL A 565 2.61 -11.04 -11.01
C VAL A 565 2.61 -11.46 -9.53
N CYS A 566 2.13 -10.60 -8.62
CA CYS A 566 2.17 -10.90 -7.18
C CYS A 566 1.30 -12.12 -6.78
N PRO A 567 0.03 -12.25 -7.21
CA PRO A 567 -0.77 -13.45 -7.02
C PRO A 567 -0.23 -14.75 -7.63
N THR A 568 0.72 -14.70 -8.57
CA THR A 568 1.28 -15.92 -9.19
C THR A 568 2.63 -16.32 -8.61
N VAL A 569 3.50 -15.36 -8.26
CA VAL A 569 4.82 -15.65 -7.66
C VAL A 569 4.72 -16.04 -6.17
N ILE A 570 3.78 -15.46 -5.41
CA ILE A 570 3.67 -15.70 -3.96
C ILE A 570 3.30 -17.17 -3.63
N PRO A 571 2.31 -17.81 -4.29
CA PRO A 571 2.02 -19.24 -4.10
C PRO A 571 3.19 -20.16 -4.48
N ALA A 572 4.01 -19.76 -5.46
CA ALA A 572 5.08 -20.56 -6.03
C ALA A 572 6.41 -20.47 -5.27
N ALA A 573 6.65 -19.43 -4.48
CA ALA A 573 7.92 -19.28 -3.74
C ALA A 573 8.13 -20.38 -2.69
N ASP A 574 9.38 -20.83 -2.52
CA ASP A 574 9.81 -21.67 -1.41
C ASP A 574 10.44 -20.82 -0.30
N LEU A 575 11.24 -19.82 -0.68
CA LEU A 575 11.98 -18.93 0.22
C LEU A 575 11.60 -17.46 -0.03
N SER A 576 11.47 -16.69 1.05
CA SER A 576 11.09 -15.28 1.04
C SER A 576 12.15 -14.38 1.69
N GLU A 577 12.66 -13.43 0.92
CA GLU A 577 13.78 -12.56 1.31
C GLU A 577 13.32 -11.30 2.05
N GLN A 578 13.42 -11.29 3.38
CA GLN A 578 12.96 -10.24 4.28
C GLN A 578 14.12 -9.53 4.99
N ILE A 579 15.10 -9.13 4.17
CA ILE A 579 16.48 -8.77 4.57
C ILE A 579 16.77 -7.27 4.75
N SER A 580 15.79 -6.45 5.15
CA SER A 580 16.02 -5.02 5.44
C SER A 580 16.99 -4.81 6.61
N THR A 581 17.61 -3.64 6.73
CA THR A 581 18.46 -3.33 7.88
C THR A 581 17.58 -3.15 9.12
N ALA A 582 17.94 -3.77 10.26
CA ALA A 582 17.10 -3.72 11.45
C ALA A 582 16.80 -2.27 11.90
N GLY A 583 15.51 -1.97 12.08
CA GLY A 583 15.00 -0.63 12.39
C GLY A 583 14.63 0.21 11.16
N THR A 584 14.52 -0.37 9.95
CA THR A 584 14.22 0.40 8.71
C THR A 584 12.90 0.00 8.03
N GLU A 585 12.47 -1.26 8.07
CA GLU A 585 11.15 -1.65 7.57
C GLU A 585 10.12 -1.52 8.70
N ALA A 586 9.23 -0.52 8.62
CA ALA A 586 8.20 -0.27 9.62
C ALA A 586 7.28 -1.46 9.94
N SER A 587 7.17 -2.43 9.01
CA SER A 587 6.39 -3.66 9.18
C SER A 587 6.69 -4.66 8.06
N GLY A 588 6.52 -4.21 6.81
CA GLY A 588 6.34 -5.12 5.68
C GLY A 588 4.99 -5.84 5.69
N THR A 589 4.46 -6.14 4.51
CA THR A 589 3.29 -7.04 4.31
C THR A 589 3.53 -8.03 3.17
N GLY A 590 4.78 -8.16 2.71
CA GLY A 590 5.20 -9.20 1.75
C GLY A 590 5.40 -10.52 2.48
N ASN A 591 6.28 -10.46 3.49
CA ASN A 591 6.52 -11.47 4.53
C ASN A 591 5.25 -12.25 4.95
N MET A 592 4.20 -11.56 5.41
CA MET A 592 2.91 -12.16 5.81
C MET A 592 2.25 -13.00 4.70
N LYS A 593 2.35 -12.58 3.43
CA LYS A 593 1.73 -13.28 2.28
C LYS A 593 2.51 -14.55 1.93
N PHE A 594 3.83 -14.49 2.05
CA PHE A 594 4.70 -15.64 1.84
C PHE A 594 4.52 -16.71 2.92
N MET A 595 4.47 -16.29 4.19
CA MET A 595 4.14 -17.14 5.34
C MET A 595 2.80 -17.88 5.13
N LEU A 596 1.73 -17.14 4.78
CA LEU A 596 0.40 -17.70 4.52
C LEU A 596 0.34 -18.67 3.32
N ASN A 597 1.28 -18.57 2.37
CA ASN A 597 1.38 -19.44 1.19
C ASN A 597 2.43 -20.54 1.33
N GLY A 598 2.97 -20.75 2.54
CA GLY A 598 3.94 -21.80 2.79
C GLY A 598 5.28 -21.58 2.09
N ALA A 599 5.78 -20.36 2.08
CA ALA A 599 7.18 -20.06 1.81
C ALA A 599 7.89 -19.72 3.14
N LEU A 600 9.07 -20.28 3.37
CA LEU A 600 9.88 -20.00 4.55
C LEU A 600 10.52 -18.62 4.45
N THR A 601 10.69 -17.94 5.57
CA THR A 601 11.27 -16.59 5.62
C THR A 601 12.73 -16.64 6.03
N ILE A 602 13.61 -16.00 5.24
CA ILE A 602 14.95 -15.58 5.66
C ILE A 602 14.95 -14.06 5.83
N GLY A 603 15.49 -13.57 6.95
CA GLY A 603 15.37 -12.16 7.28
C GLY A 603 16.08 -11.71 8.53
N THR A 604 16.05 -10.40 8.75
CA THR A 604 16.50 -9.73 9.97
C THR A 604 15.36 -9.61 10.98
N MET A 605 15.70 -9.33 12.24
CA MET A 605 14.74 -8.96 13.28
C MET A 605 14.28 -7.51 13.09
N ASP A 606 13.52 -7.29 12.02
CA ASP A 606 13.03 -5.99 11.55
C ASP A 606 11.51 -6.04 11.28
N GLY A 607 10.82 -4.92 11.48
CA GLY A 607 9.38 -4.79 11.26
C GLY A 607 8.55 -5.93 11.85
N ALA A 608 7.67 -6.51 11.02
CA ALA A 608 6.80 -7.62 11.42
C ALA A 608 7.49 -9.00 11.38
N ASN A 609 8.74 -9.12 10.92
CA ASN A 609 9.47 -10.39 10.98
C ASN A 609 9.62 -10.88 12.44
N VAL A 610 9.79 -9.93 13.37
CA VAL A 610 9.86 -10.19 14.82
C VAL A 610 8.55 -10.81 15.34
N GLU A 611 7.40 -10.29 14.88
CA GLU A 611 6.08 -10.81 15.26
C GLU A 611 5.76 -12.14 14.56
N MET A 612 6.31 -12.39 13.37
CA MET A 612 6.19 -13.67 12.65
C MET A 612 7.01 -14.78 13.32
N ALA A 613 8.23 -14.47 13.76
CA ALA A 613 9.07 -15.38 14.53
C ALA A 613 8.43 -15.73 15.89
N GLU A 614 7.78 -14.76 16.53
CA GLU A 614 7.01 -14.97 17.78
C GLU A 614 5.82 -15.94 17.61
N GLU A 615 5.08 -15.88 16.50
CA GLU A 615 3.92 -16.78 16.29
C GLU A 615 4.26 -18.16 15.72
N ALA A 616 5.38 -18.28 14.99
CA ALA A 616 5.81 -19.54 14.37
C ALA A 616 6.91 -20.28 15.16
N GLY A 617 7.56 -19.63 16.13
CA GLY A 617 8.81 -20.07 16.75
C GLY A 617 10.03 -19.57 15.98
N GLU A 618 11.05 -19.04 16.67
CA GLU A 618 12.29 -18.56 16.02
C GLU A 618 13.00 -19.70 15.26
N GLU A 619 12.83 -20.96 15.67
CA GLU A 619 13.39 -22.15 15.02
C GLU A 619 12.77 -22.45 13.64
N ASN A 620 11.59 -21.89 13.34
CA ASN A 620 10.89 -22.08 12.06
C ASN A 620 11.14 -20.92 11.06
N LEU A 621 12.01 -19.96 11.39
CA LEU A 621 12.45 -18.87 10.51
C LEU A 621 13.99 -18.81 10.41
N PHE A 622 14.49 -18.39 9.25
CA PHE A 622 15.92 -18.22 8.99
C PHE A 622 16.39 -16.82 9.38
N ILE A 623 16.43 -16.55 10.68
CA ILE A 623 16.87 -15.25 11.23
C ILE A 623 18.39 -15.09 11.16
N PHE A 624 18.87 -13.91 10.73
CA PHE A 624 20.29 -13.54 10.71
C PHE A 624 20.51 -12.04 10.91
N GLY A 625 21.79 -11.66 11.05
CA GLY A 625 22.24 -10.27 11.01
C GLY A 625 22.08 -9.49 12.31
N MET A 626 22.42 -8.21 12.26
CA MET A 626 22.28 -7.25 13.34
C MET A 626 20.83 -7.06 13.79
N ARG A 627 20.62 -6.90 15.10
CA ARG A 627 19.40 -6.33 15.70
C ARG A 627 19.58 -4.81 15.85
N VAL A 628 18.51 -4.08 16.16
CA VAL A 628 18.55 -2.59 16.28
C VAL A 628 19.67 -2.07 17.19
N PRO A 629 19.94 -2.65 18.39
CA PRO A 629 21.02 -2.19 19.26
C PRO A 629 22.43 -2.40 18.65
N ASP A 630 22.61 -3.42 17.81
CA ASP A 630 23.89 -3.68 17.14
C ASP A 630 24.15 -2.65 16.03
N VAL A 631 23.09 -2.24 15.31
CA VAL A 631 23.14 -1.15 14.33
C VAL A 631 23.53 0.16 15.01
N GLU A 632 22.87 0.50 16.12
CA GLU A 632 23.23 1.68 16.93
C GLU A 632 24.66 1.64 17.46
N ALA A 633 25.12 0.49 17.96
CA ALA A 633 26.49 0.33 18.46
C ALA A 633 27.53 0.51 17.35
N LEU A 634 27.23 0.04 16.13
CA LEU A 634 28.08 0.22 14.96
C LEU A 634 28.05 1.66 14.43
N ASP A 635 26.91 2.37 14.50
CA ASP A 635 26.84 3.80 14.21
C ASP A 635 27.65 4.63 15.23
N LYS A 636 27.52 4.33 16.54
CA LYS A 636 28.29 4.98 17.61
C LYS A 636 29.80 4.72 17.51
N LYS A 637 30.21 3.59 16.94
CA LYS A 637 31.61 3.22 16.66
C LYS A 637 32.16 3.86 15.37
N GLY A 638 31.27 4.20 14.43
CA GLY A 638 31.62 4.46 13.04
C GLY A 638 31.65 3.16 12.23
N TYR A 639 30.84 3.09 11.16
CA TYR A 639 30.83 2.00 10.21
C TYR A 639 31.95 2.19 9.17
N ASP A 640 32.89 1.25 9.12
CA ASP A 640 33.90 1.16 8.06
C ASP A 640 33.65 -0.06 7.18
N ALA A 641 33.22 0.18 5.94
CA ALA A 641 33.03 -0.85 4.93
C ALA A 641 34.37 -1.48 4.46
N MET A 642 35.47 -0.73 4.51
CA MET A 642 36.80 -1.18 4.06
C MET A 642 37.33 -2.31 4.94
N SER A 643 37.05 -2.29 6.25
CA SER A 643 37.35 -3.40 7.17
C SER A 643 36.71 -4.72 6.73
N TYR A 644 35.43 -4.72 6.38
CA TYR A 644 34.72 -5.93 5.93
C TYR A 644 35.23 -6.42 4.57
N TYR A 645 35.41 -5.49 3.62
CA TYR A 645 35.96 -5.79 2.29
C TYR A 645 37.35 -6.44 2.39
N ASN A 646 38.28 -5.88 3.18
CA ASN A 646 39.62 -6.44 3.32
C ASN A 646 39.64 -7.76 4.14
N ARG A 647 38.71 -7.97 5.07
CA ARG A 647 38.66 -9.17 5.91
C ARG A 647 38.03 -10.39 5.22
N ILE A 648 37.13 -10.19 4.25
CA ILE A 648 36.25 -11.25 3.72
C ILE A 648 36.54 -11.51 2.24
N PRO A 649 37.32 -12.55 1.87
CA PRO A 649 37.78 -12.77 0.49
C PRO A 649 36.65 -12.95 -0.54
N GLU A 650 35.55 -13.63 -0.19
CA GLU A 650 34.43 -13.83 -1.13
C GLU A 650 33.61 -12.54 -1.35
N LEU A 651 33.55 -11.64 -0.35
CA LEU A 651 32.98 -10.31 -0.49
C LEU A 651 33.86 -9.43 -1.37
N LYS A 652 35.18 -9.43 -1.14
CA LYS A 652 36.16 -8.73 -1.98
C LYS A 652 36.07 -9.20 -3.43
N GLN A 653 36.04 -10.51 -3.68
CA GLN A 653 35.87 -11.06 -5.04
C GLN A 653 34.59 -10.55 -5.71
N ALA A 654 33.46 -10.54 -5.01
CA ALA A 654 32.20 -10.06 -5.56
C ALA A 654 32.23 -8.55 -5.87
N MET A 655 32.79 -7.73 -4.97
CA MET A 655 32.94 -6.29 -5.17
C MET A 655 33.93 -5.94 -6.30
N ASP A 656 35.05 -6.66 -6.39
CA ASP A 656 36.06 -6.51 -7.44
C ASP A 656 35.48 -6.86 -8.83
N GLN A 657 34.58 -7.85 -8.92
CA GLN A 657 33.87 -8.18 -10.16
C GLN A 657 32.87 -7.08 -10.57
N ILE A 658 32.14 -6.49 -9.61
CA ILE A 658 31.23 -5.36 -9.90
C ILE A 658 32.03 -4.13 -10.34
N SER A 659 33.13 -3.81 -9.65
CA SER A 659 33.98 -2.66 -9.94
C SER A 659 34.87 -2.82 -11.17
N GLY A 660 35.24 -4.04 -11.53
CA GLY A 660 36.10 -4.38 -12.67
C GLY A 660 35.36 -4.61 -13.98
N GLY A 661 34.05 -4.31 -14.05
CA GLY A 661 33.26 -4.43 -15.27
C GLY A 661 32.83 -5.85 -15.65
N PHE A 662 33.01 -6.86 -14.78
CA PHE A 662 32.67 -8.26 -15.10
C PHE A 662 31.18 -8.45 -15.45
N PHE A 663 30.30 -7.68 -14.82
CA PHE A 663 28.85 -7.64 -15.08
C PHE A 663 28.44 -6.53 -16.09
N SER A 664 29.40 -5.83 -16.68
CA SER A 664 29.19 -4.76 -17.66
C SER A 664 30.37 -4.63 -18.65
N PRO A 665 30.73 -5.68 -19.42
CA PRO A 665 31.93 -5.70 -20.26
C PRO A 665 31.97 -4.65 -21.38
N ASN A 666 30.83 -4.04 -21.73
CA ASN A 666 30.77 -2.93 -22.70
C ASN A 666 30.90 -1.54 -22.04
N GLN A 667 30.80 -1.46 -20.71
CA GLN A 667 30.80 -0.24 -19.90
C GLN A 667 31.36 -0.57 -18.51
N HIS A 668 32.69 -0.70 -18.40
CA HIS A 668 33.34 -1.24 -17.20
C HIS A 668 33.03 -0.44 -15.92
N ASP A 669 32.82 0.87 -16.04
CA ASP A 669 32.56 1.78 -14.93
C ASP A 669 31.06 1.97 -14.60
N LEU A 670 30.15 1.27 -15.29
CA LEU A 670 28.69 1.41 -15.16
C LEU A 670 28.18 1.32 -13.70
N PHE A 671 28.82 0.52 -12.86
CA PHE A 671 28.40 0.31 -11.48
C PHE A 671 29.24 1.07 -10.44
N LYS A 672 30.13 1.98 -10.87
CA LYS A 672 31.01 2.76 -9.98
C LYS A 672 30.25 3.48 -8.87
N ASP A 673 29.07 4.02 -9.14
CA ASP A 673 28.29 4.78 -8.16
C ASP A 673 27.69 3.87 -7.07
N LEU A 674 27.35 2.62 -7.43
CA LEU A 674 26.94 1.59 -6.45
C LEU A 674 28.12 1.11 -5.62
N VAL A 675 29.30 0.94 -6.23
CA VAL A 675 30.54 0.58 -5.51
C VAL A 675 30.95 1.69 -4.55
N ASN A 676 30.99 2.94 -5.02
CA ASN A 676 31.32 4.11 -4.19
C ASN A 676 30.34 4.27 -3.03
N MET A 677 29.04 4.08 -3.25
CA MET A 677 28.05 4.06 -2.18
C MET A 677 28.35 2.95 -1.17
N LEU A 678 28.52 1.70 -1.62
CA LEU A 678 28.80 0.55 -0.75
C LEU A 678 30.11 0.69 0.05
N MET A 679 31.14 1.31 -0.51
CA MET A 679 32.45 1.46 0.12
C MET A 679 32.56 2.68 1.05
N HIS A 680 31.76 3.74 0.85
CA HIS A 680 31.98 5.04 1.51
C HIS A 680 30.74 5.70 2.12
N HIS A 681 29.52 5.36 1.67
CA HIS A 681 28.28 6.09 2.02
C HIS A 681 27.09 5.16 2.37
N ASP A 682 27.35 3.87 2.61
CA ASP A 682 26.34 2.85 2.88
C ASP A 682 25.72 3.01 4.28
N ARG A 683 24.63 3.79 4.32
CA ARG A 683 23.77 3.99 5.50
C ARG A 683 23.17 2.69 6.05
N PHE A 684 23.07 1.65 5.21
CA PHE A 684 22.29 0.43 5.46
C PHE A 684 23.15 -0.81 5.78
N LYS A 685 24.46 -0.63 5.84
CA LYS A 685 25.44 -1.55 6.44
C LYS A 685 25.41 -2.94 5.77
N VAL A 686 25.38 -2.96 4.45
CA VAL A 686 25.26 -4.16 3.60
C VAL A 686 26.38 -5.17 3.88
N PHE A 687 27.62 -4.70 4.08
CA PHE A 687 28.75 -5.61 4.33
C PHE A 687 28.78 -6.16 5.76
N ALA A 688 28.20 -5.45 6.73
CA ALA A 688 28.18 -5.90 8.12
C ALA A 688 27.37 -7.20 8.30
N ASP A 689 26.25 -7.34 7.57
CA ASP A 689 25.41 -8.54 7.60
C ASP A 689 25.80 -9.63 6.58
N TYR A 690 26.68 -9.33 5.61
CA TYR A 690 27.03 -10.26 4.51
C TYR A 690 27.47 -11.65 5.02
N GLU A 691 28.39 -11.70 5.97
CA GLU A 691 28.93 -12.97 6.47
C GLU A 691 27.87 -13.81 7.22
N ALA A 692 26.95 -13.15 7.91
CA ALA A 692 25.83 -13.82 8.59
C ALA A 692 24.77 -14.30 7.59
N TYR A 693 24.50 -13.50 6.55
CA TYR A 693 23.54 -13.83 5.49
C TYR A 693 23.96 -15.08 4.70
N ILE A 694 25.22 -15.14 4.23
CA ILE A 694 25.73 -16.30 3.48
C ILE A 694 25.67 -17.58 4.35
N LYS A 695 26.09 -17.52 5.62
CA LYS A 695 25.98 -18.65 6.56
C LYS A 695 24.53 -19.06 6.84
N CYS A 696 23.57 -18.13 6.78
CA CYS A 696 22.16 -18.45 6.89
C CYS A 696 21.61 -19.13 5.63
N GLN A 697 21.99 -18.63 4.43
CA GLN A 697 21.65 -19.26 3.15
C GLN A 697 22.22 -20.67 3.00
N GLU A 698 23.34 -20.98 3.63
CA GLU A 698 23.88 -22.36 3.73
C GLU A 698 22.92 -23.28 4.53
N LYS A 699 22.37 -22.82 5.66
CA LYS A 699 21.35 -23.56 6.44
C LYS A 699 20.07 -23.81 5.62
N VAL A 700 19.58 -22.78 4.93
CA VAL A 700 18.43 -22.86 4.01
C VAL A 700 18.66 -23.94 2.95
N SER A 701 19.85 -23.91 2.32
CA SER A 701 20.25 -24.84 1.27
C SER A 701 20.41 -26.28 1.77
N ALA A 702 20.68 -26.48 3.07
CA ALA A 702 20.77 -27.78 3.71
C ALA A 702 19.38 -28.34 4.07
N LEU A 703 18.49 -27.55 4.68
CA LEU A 703 17.14 -28.01 5.04
C LEU A 703 16.33 -28.41 3.79
N TYR A 704 16.45 -27.68 2.68
CA TYR A 704 15.75 -28.01 1.42
C TYR A 704 16.19 -29.37 0.81
N LYS A 705 17.34 -29.93 1.22
CA LYS A 705 17.72 -31.31 0.86
C LYS A 705 16.93 -32.38 1.64
N ASN A 706 16.12 -31.99 2.62
CA ASN A 706 15.20 -32.86 3.36
C ASN A 706 13.75 -32.33 3.21
N PRO A 707 13.01 -32.75 2.15
CA PRO A 707 11.67 -32.23 1.87
C PRO A 707 10.65 -32.44 2.98
N LYS A 708 10.74 -33.52 3.78
CA LYS A 708 9.79 -33.78 4.86
C LYS A 708 9.92 -32.73 5.97
N GLU A 709 11.13 -32.48 6.45
CA GLU A 709 11.34 -31.51 7.53
C GLU A 709 11.21 -30.06 7.04
N TRP A 710 11.55 -29.77 5.76
CA TRP A 710 11.21 -28.48 5.13
C TRP A 710 9.69 -28.24 5.13
N THR A 711 8.89 -29.24 4.72
CA THR A 711 7.44 -29.09 4.66
C THR A 711 6.79 -29.02 6.05
N LYS A 712 7.36 -29.66 7.08
CA LYS A 712 6.93 -29.43 8.47
C LYS A 712 7.11 -27.98 8.90
N MET A 713 8.29 -27.40 8.65
CA MET A 713 8.58 -26.00 8.96
C MET A 713 7.63 -25.04 8.21
N VAL A 714 7.25 -25.40 6.97
CA VAL A 714 6.21 -24.71 6.20
C VAL A 714 4.83 -24.80 6.87
N ILE A 715 4.44 -25.97 7.38
CA ILE A 715 3.17 -26.16 8.11
C ILE A 715 3.15 -25.32 9.41
N HIS A 716 4.26 -25.27 10.16
CA HIS A 716 4.39 -24.37 11.32
C HIS A 716 4.19 -22.89 10.93
N ASN A 717 4.82 -22.43 9.84
CA ASN A 717 4.65 -21.06 9.34
C ASN A 717 3.20 -20.75 8.93
N ILE A 718 2.53 -21.65 8.21
CA ILE A 718 1.11 -21.47 7.82
C ILE A 718 0.23 -21.41 9.08
N ALA A 719 0.44 -22.32 10.04
CA ALA A 719 -0.35 -22.38 11.27
C ALA A 719 -0.18 -21.15 12.17
N GLY A 720 1.04 -20.58 12.24
CA GLY A 720 1.34 -19.34 12.96
C GLY A 720 0.80 -18.07 12.30
N CYS A 721 0.27 -18.14 11.07
CA CYS A 721 -0.03 -16.94 10.28
C CYS A 721 -1.34 -16.21 10.68
N GLY A 722 -2.16 -16.76 11.58
CA GLY A 722 -3.50 -16.25 11.94
C GLY A 722 -3.54 -14.77 12.33
N LYS A 723 -2.66 -14.36 13.24
CA LYS A 723 -2.45 -12.97 13.72
C LYS A 723 -2.32 -11.95 12.59
N PHE A 724 -1.83 -12.35 11.42
CA PHE A 724 -1.60 -11.46 10.27
C PHE A 724 -2.81 -11.30 9.35
N SER A 725 -4.01 -11.74 9.76
CA SER A 725 -5.25 -11.35 9.10
C SER A 725 -5.48 -9.83 9.19
N SER A 726 -5.85 -9.21 8.06
CA SER A 726 -6.30 -7.82 8.02
C SER A 726 -7.50 -7.54 8.91
N ASP A 727 -8.28 -8.57 9.24
CA ASP A 727 -9.54 -8.41 9.95
C ASP A 727 -9.29 -8.23 11.45
N ARG A 728 -8.23 -8.88 11.98
CA ARG A 728 -7.68 -8.60 13.31
C ARG A 728 -7.19 -7.16 13.37
N THR A 729 -6.38 -6.71 12.40
CA THR A 729 -5.93 -5.31 12.31
C THR A 729 -7.11 -4.33 12.30
N ILE A 730 -8.10 -4.52 11.41
CA ILE A 730 -9.26 -3.62 11.29
C ILE A 730 -10.15 -3.67 12.54
N THR A 731 -10.27 -4.81 13.22
CA THR A 731 -10.99 -4.91 14.51
C THR A 731 -10.33 -4.04 15.58
N GLN A 732 -9.01 -4.03 15.65
CA GLN A 732 -8.26 -3.17 16.57
C GLN A 732 -8.41 -1.68 16.22
N TYR A 733 -8.31 -1.29 14.94
CA TYR A 733 -8.59 0.10 14.53
C TYR A 733 -10.03 0.52 14.88
N ALA A 734 -11.01 -0.36 14.63
CA ALA A 734 -12.41 -0.08 14.92
C ALA A 734 -12.65 0.19 16.41
N ARG A 735 -12.19 -0.71 17.30
CA ARG A 735 -12.40 -0.61 18.75
C ARG A 735 -11.53 0.46 19.44
N GLU A 736 -10.24 0.47 19.14
CA GLU A 736 -9.23 1.20 19.93
C GLU A 736 -8.94 2.62 19.38
N ILE A 737 -9.50 2.97 18.21
CA ILE A 737 -9.34 4.28 17.57
C ILE A 737 -10.69 4.85 17.07
N TRP A 738 -11.49 4.09 16.32
CA TRP A 738 -12.70 4.63 15.67
C TRP A 738 -13.98 4.60 16.53
N GLY A 739 -13.97 3.95 17.70
CA GLY A 739 -15.17 3.80 18.55
C GLY A 739 -16.28 2.94 17.92
N MET A 740 -15.92 1.96 17.09
CA MET A 740 -16.83 1.13 16.30
C MET A 740 -16.69 -0.36 16.62
N GLU A 741 -17.81 -1.06 16.77
CA GLU A 741 -17.82 -2.53 16.87
C GLU A 741 -17.99 -3.19 15.49
N PRO A 742 -17.07 -4.09 15.07
CA PRO A 742 -17.24 -4.89 13.85
C PRO A 742 -18.38 -5.90 13.99
N SER A 743 -19.23 -6.01 12.97
CA SER A 743 -20.26 -7.05 12.88
C SER A 743 -19.92 -8.09 11.80
N LEU A 744 -20.17 -9.36 12.11
CA LEU A 744 -20.13 -10.50 11.18
C LEU A 744 -21.51 -10.83 10.58
N GLU A 745 -22.55 -10.08 10.95
CA GLU A 745 -23.92 -10.26 10.44
C GLU A 745 -23.96 -10.17 8.91
N LYS A 746 -24.85 -10.97 8.32
CA LYS A 746 -25.16 -10.90 6.89
C LYS A 746 -26.31 -9.90 6.72
N ILE A 747 -26.18 -8.97 5.78
CA ILE A 747 -27.36 -8.26 5.26
C ILE A 747 -28.15 -9.28 4.39
N ALA A 748 -29.48 -9.18 4.38
CA ALA A 748 -30.34 -10.02 3.54
C ALA A 748 -29.86 -10.05 2.07
N ALA A 749 -29.91 -11.21 1.43
CA ALA A 749 -29.65 -11.37 0.00
C ALA A 749 -30.64 -10.53 -0.84
N PRO A 750 -30.38 -10.28 -2.12
CA PRO A 750 -31.32 -9.57 -3.00
C PRO A 750 -32.71 -10.21 -3.01
N ASP A 751 -32.75 -11.52 -2.80
CA ASP A 751 -33.85 -12.42 -3.11
C ASP A 751 -34.57 -12.93 -1.82
N ASP A 752 -34.00 -12.68 -0.64
CA ASP A 752 -34.51 -13.10 0.69
C ASP A 752 -35.79 -12.36 1.15
N ILE A 753 -36.38 -11.46 0.34
CA ILE A 753 -37.53 -10.64 0.71
C ILE A 753 -38.68 -10.86 -0.28
N HIS A 754 -39.42 -11.93 -0.05
CA HIS A 754 -40.68 -12.28 -0.71
C HIS A 754 -41.85 -12.28 0.29
#